data_AF-A0A917NA46-F1
#
_entry.id   AF-A0A917NA46-F1
#
_cell.length_a   1.000
_cell.length_b   1.000
_cell.length_c   1.000
_cell.angle_alpha   90.00
_cell.angle_beta   90.00
_cell.angle_gamma   90.00
#
_symmetry.space_group_name_H-M   'P 1'
#
loop_
_entity.id
_entity.type
_entity.pdbx_description
1 polymer ?
#
loop_
_entity_poly.entity_id
_entity_poly.type
_entity_poly.pdbx_seq_one_letter_code
_entity_poly.pdbx_strand_id
1 'polypeptide(L)'
;MVPVLVGMLGVLAAVAVPLAPVVTQQVTVTWPKAGELPEGTLAFVVPYEPPEVHVRVPCAVVRAGQQRGVPTTLVASRLPGQPTEGFAVTTARDHVIALVAGREALRAPIGPGCDVAIDADSAGSRASIGAQVAELPGARVRDIVAFTTDLTPQQAAGLHVRVTTATWFENSPTATKQALIAAQLLLVAVAFALLLARDRGRHAARSPRRPGMRHLVDAGVVVVLGGWWVLGPTTADDSFAAMTIRNALDTGDVGNYYRWENASEAPFALAQQLLEPVAALSTTPLVMRIPSVVAAVLTWLVLSRGILGAVLPEHGRRSAVRLLAAVSFLAWWLPFGLGVRPEPFAALGLAAVLACVLRAVRTERVTWLGLAALAAGLSVAVTPMGIAALAPFAVLAPRIRHLLSTPVVALLAGIAATGIVAMFADQSLFGARRATALHTLYGPDVPWFQEILRYQYLLGFDLQGDLARRAPVLLTFVVAVHTGLLLLRGAGRLPGLRWAHVPPLCLAVSVALMTLTPSKWTHYFGALTGVGAATVTAGVVLITATARQVSRDRVVVLAGLLGTAMAAVAAALVFAGKNNWFLHSQYGVPWGEQPLRPLNSPLPWLLVAVVLLLVPGRSRQMLVRMPAVIGAGAMGVTVAVVLSSFVVAPVRQAGGYSIGGQNLTAGCGIADHVVVTPDVPGGALTSHDDAHAAGFAAGRGHAPGFDPPPGIREFWGSLDGGQISTGTLTTGWYALPALRPDQELAVAVAGRSGDGNRVVLEFASPTGTVGERVLDDTWLDTDERPAYPSDHVVQDRPQDHPAWRDLHVPARDVPSGADRVRIRAVDATTDAAGWVAVAGPRVRDVIPLARYLRGRAPILVDWSMTWNAPCLREMPRVAHGLAEPPAYLLNPPAALGFGGTAAYERGIGGTFAGVAEVGTQEEVPTRLVGAERTPDYAEWGHLIAVRYPLPGNRFDVRSVSVPRWGWRGE
;
A
#
# COMPACT_ATOMS: atom_id res chain seq x y z
N MET A 1 28.98 38.91 13.86
CA MET A 1 28.28 39.36 12.64
C MET A 1 28.29 38.29 11.55
N VAL A 2 29.46 37.83 11.06
CA VAL A 2 29.56 36.83 9.97
C VAL A 2 28.69 35.57 10.17
N PRO A 3 28.70 34.87 11.33
CA PRO A 3 27.86 33.68 11.51
C PRO A 3 26.35 33.96 11.42
N VAL A 4 25.92 35.14 11.88
CA VAL A 4 24.52 35.55 11.81
C VAL A 4 24.12 35.77 10.35
N LEU A 5 24.96 36.47 9.57
CA LEU A 5 24.75 36.69 8.14
C LEU A 5 24.69 35.37 7.37
N VAL A 6 25.64 34.46 7.57
CA VAL A 6 25.65 33.15 6.92
C VAL A 6 24.38 32.36 7.23
N GLY A 7 23.97 32.32 8.50
CA GLY A 7 22.75 31.63 8.93
C GLY A 7 21.48 32.23 8.31
N MET A 8 21.33 33.55 8.36
CA MET A 8 20.18 34.25 7.77
C MET A 8 20.13 34.10 6.25
N LEU A 9 21.26 34.26 5.56
CA LEU A 9 21.33 34.02 4.11
C LEU A 9 21.01 32.57 3.76
N GLY A 10 21.41 31.60 4.58
CA GLY A 10 21.04 30.19 4.39
C GLY A 10 19.53 29.97 4.48
N VAL A 11 18.86 30.61 5.44
CA VAL A 11 17.39 30.58 5.56
C VAL A 11 16.73 31.29 4.37
N LEU A 12 17.19 32.49 4.03
CA LEU A 12 16.62 33.27 2.92
C LEU A 12 16.77 32.54 1.58
N ALA A 13 17.93 31.94 1.32
CA ALA A 13 18.15 31.14 0.12
C ALA A 13 17.18 29.94 0.08
N ALA A 14 17.03 29.21 1.19
CA ALA A 14 16.10 28.08 1.28
C ALA A 14 14.63 28.50 1.06
N VAL A 15 14.19 29.62 1.65
CA VAL A 15 12.83 30.16 1.48
C VAL A 15 12.60 30.70 0.06
N ALA A 16 13.66 31.12 -0.63
CA ALA A 16 13.57 31.55 -2.03
C ALA A 16 13.41 30.37 -3.02
N VAL A 17 13.91 29.17 -2.70
CA VAL A 17 13.79 27.97 -3.55
C VAL A 17 12.34 27.66 -3.99
N PRO A 18 11.32 27.59 -3.11
CA PRO A 18 9.94 27.33 -3.54
C PRO A 18 9.33 28.43 -4.42
N LEU A 19 9.89 29.64 -4.38
CA LEU A 19 9.45 30.80 -5.16
C LEU A 19 10.20 30.93 -6.50
N ALA A 20 11.38 30.30 -6.61
CA ALA A 20 12.22 30.34 -7.80
C ALA A 20 11.48 29.76 -9.01
N PRO A 21 11.81 30.22 -10.23
CA PRO A 21 11.11 29.77 -11.41
C PRO A 21 11.41 28.30 -11.73
N VAL A 22 10.40 27.61 -12.25
CA VAL A 22 10.44 26.23 -12.74
C VAL A 22 10.09 26.22 -14.22
N VAL A 23 10.51 25.19 -14.94
CA VAL A 23 10.08 24.93 -16.32
C VAL A 23 8.96 23.89 -16.26
N THR A 24 7.77 24.27 -16.70
CA THR A 24 6.59 23.39 -16.78
C THR A 24 6.33 23.02 -18.24
N GLN A 25 5.56 21.96 -18.49
CA GLN A 25 5.19 21.54 -19.84
C GLN A 25 3.75 21.93 -20.14
N GLN A 26 3.50 22.94 -20.97
CA GLN A 26 2.13 23.22 -21.42
C GLN A 26 1.74 22.18 -22.48
N VAL A 27 0.82 21.29 -22.12
CA VAL A 27 0.35 20.21 -23.00
C VAL A 27 -1.00 20.56 -23.60
N THR A 28 -1.12 20.37 -24.92
CA THR A 28 -2.37 20.50 -25.67
C THR A 28 -2.70 19.19 -26.37
N VAL A 29 -3.92 18.72 -26.16
CA VAL A 29 -4.56 17.62 -26.89
C VAL A 29 -5.49 18.19 -27.96
N THR A 30 -5.38 17.74 -29.20
CA THR A 30 -6.28 18.14 -30.29
C THR A 30 -6.92 16.93 -30.97
N TRP A 31 -8.24 16.99 -31.16
CA TRP A 31 -9.04 15.99 -31.84
C TRP A 31 -9.97 16.64 -32.87
N PRO A 32 -10.08 16.13 -34.10
CA PRO A 32 -9.39 14.96 -34.66
C PRO A 32 -7.88 15.18 -34.81
N LYS A 33 -7.16 14.09 -35.06
CA LYS A 33 -5.75 14.14 -35.43
C LYS A 33 -5.55 14.95 -36.72
N ALA A 34 -4.46 15.71 -36.81
CA ALA A 34 -4.19 16.60 -37.92
C ALA A 34 -4.15 15.84 -39.26
N GLY A 35 -5.02 16.24 -40.19
CA GLY A 35 -5.15 15.61 -41.51
C GLY A 35 -6.01 14.33 -41.53
N GLU A 36 -6.58 13.91 -40.41
CA GLU A 36 -7.48 12.76 -40.31
C GLU A 36 -8.93 13.21 -40.07
N LEU A 37 -9.90 12.33 -40.37
CA LEU A 37 -11.31 12.57 -40.10
C LEU A 37 -11.64 12.28 -38.61
N PRO A 38 -12.69 12.89 -38.03
CA PRO A 38 -13.10 12.59 -36.66
C PRO A 38 -13.60 11.15 -36.49
N GLU A 39 -12.80 10.35 -35.82
CA GLU A 39 -13.16 9.02 -35.31
C GLU A 39 -13.17 9.07 -33.79
N GLY A 40 -14.18 8.44 -33.17
CA GLY A 40 -14.29 8.41 -31.71
C GLY A 40 -13.07 7.74 -31.06
N THR A 41 -12.60 8.31 -29.95
CA THR A 41 -11.40 7.82 -29.25
C THR A 41 -11.51 7.98 -27.75
N LEU A 42 -10.90 7.05 -27.01
CA LEU A 42 -10.64 7.22 -25.57
C LEU A 42 -9.64 8.34 -25.36
N ALA A 43 -9.79 9.10 -24.28
CA ALA A 43 -8.87 10.15 -23.85
C ALA A 43 -9.06 10.41 -22.35
N PHE A 44 -8.37 9.67 -21.48
CA PHE A 44 -8.50 9.85 -20.02
C PHE A 44 -7.67 11.04 -19.57
N VAL A 45 -8.30 12.20 -19.40
CA VAL A 45 -7.65 13.42 -18.91
C VAL A 45 -7.57 13.39 -17.39
N VAL A 46 -6.36 13.49 -16.86
CA VAL A 46 -6.07 13.52 -15.43
C VAL A 46 -4.93 14.51 -15.15
N PRO A 47 -5.09 15.54 -14.31
CA PRO A 47 -6.26 15.87 -13.49
C PRO A 47 -7.55 16.10 -14.27
N TYR A 48 -8.69 15.76 -13.68
CA TYR A 48 -10.00 15.71 -14.33
C TYR A 48 -10.51 17.07 -14.81
N GLU A 49 -9.96 18.15 -14.25
CA GLU A 49 -10.30 19.53 -14.57
C GLU A 49 -9.17 20.17 -15.39
N PRO A 50 -9.24 20.10 -16.74
CA PRO A 50 -8.27 20.77 -17.60
C PRO A 50 -8.34 22.31 -17.45
N PRO A 51 -7.21 23.02 -17.56
CA PRO A 51 -7.19 24.49 -17.48
C PRO A 51 -7.99 25.20 -18.59
N GLU A 52 -7.98 24.65 -19.81
CA GLU A 52 -8.66 25.26 -20.96
C GLU A 52 -9.27 24.18 -21.88
N VAL A 53 -10.49 24.43 -22.38
CA VAL A 53 -11.16 23.57 -23.36
C VAL A 53 -11.82 24.43 -24.44
N HIS A 54 -11.57 24.11 -25.69
CA HIS A 54 -12.20 24.73 -26.86
C HIS A 54 -12.85 23.67 -27.74
N VAL A 55 -14.15 23.79 -27.98
CA VAL A 55 -14.93 22.93 -28.87
C VAL A 55 -15.50 23.80 -29.98
N ARG A 56 -15.33 23.38 -31.23
CA ARG A 56 -15.85 24.06 -32.43
C ARG A 56 -16.59 23.04 -33.29
N VAL A 57 -17.89 23.26 -33.47
CA VAL A 57 -18.76 22.41 -34.29
C VAL A 57 -19.31 23.26 -35.45
N PRO A 58 -18.83 23.05 -36.69
CA PRO A 58 -19.32 23.80 -37.84
C PRO A 58 -20.80 23.54 -38.12
N CYS A 59 -21.49 24.51 -38.72
CA CYS A 59 -22.90 24.39 -39.07
C CYS A 59 -23.17 23.23 -40.06
N ALA A 60 -22.18 22.85 -40.88
CA ALA A 60 -22.27 21.64 -41.72
C ALA A 60 -22.45 20.35 -40.89
N VAL A 61 -21.72 20.21 -39.79
CA VAL A 61 -21.80 19.06 -38.86
C VAL A 61 -23.14 19.08 -38.13
N VAL A 62 -23.60 20.26 -37.69
CA VAL A 62 -24.91 20.44 -37.07
C VAL A 62 -26.04 20.00 -38.00
N ARG A 63 -25.99 20.43 -39.27
CA ARG A 63 -27.00 20.02 -40.27
C ARG A 63 -26.93 18.53 -40.60
N ALA A 64 -25.73 17.93 -40.60
CA ALA A 64 -25.59 16.49 -40.76
C ALA A 64 -26.30 15.72 -39.62
N GLY A 65 -26.17 16.19 -38.38
CA GLY A 65 -26.94 15.64 -37.24
C GLY A 65 -28.45 15.84 -37.38
N GLN A 66 -28.88 17.04 -37.80
CA GLN A 66 -30.28 17.35 -38.05
C GLN A 66 -30.93 16.41 -39.08
N GLN A 67 -30.21 16.14 -40.18
CA GLN A 67 -30.69 15.30 -41.28
C GLN A 67 -30.97 13.85 -40.86
N ARG A 68 -30.41 13.39 -39.74
CA ARG A 68 -30.70 12.05 -39.22
C ARG A 68 -32.10 11.92 -38.62
N GLY A 69 -32.76 13.03 -38.27
CA GLY A 69 -34.12 13.04 -37.74
C GLY A 69 -34.28 12.45 -36.32
N VAL A 70 -33.20 12.04 -35.67
CA VAL A 70 -33.16 11.52 -34.29
C VAL A 70 -32.18 12.32 -33.44
N PRO A 71 -32.35 12.36 -32.09
CA PRO A 71 -31.34 12.95 -31.22
C PRO A 71 -29.96 12.40 -31.54
N THR A 72 -29.03 13.29 -31.88
CA THR A 72 -27.69 12.91 -32.37
C THR A 72 -26.64 13.70 -31.63
N THR A 73 -25.66 13.01 -31.05
CA THR A 73 -24.47 13.60 -30.42
C THR A 73 -23.50 14.04 -31.49
N LEU A 74 -23.29 15.34 -31.65
CA LEU A 74 -22.32 15.89 -32.58
C LEU A 74 -20.90 15.75 -32.04
N VAL A 75 -20.73 16.05 -30.75
CA VAL A 75 -19.48 15.88 -30.02
C VAL A 75 -19.76 15.74 -28.52
N ALA A 76 -19.06 14.86 -27.82
CA ALA A 76 -19.13 14.75 -26.36
C ALA A 76 -17.80 14.30 -25.73
N SER A 77 -17.62 14.61 -24.44
CA SER A 77 -16.47 14.20 -23.62
C SER A 77 -16.60 12.79 -22.99
N ARG A 78 -17.71 12.11 -23.26
CA ARG A 78 -18.06 10.75 -22.83
C ARG A 78 -18.76 9.99 -23.97
N LEU A 79 -19.13 8.73 -23.74
CA LEU A 79 -19.93 7.97 -24.70
C LEU A 79 -21.30 8.63 -24.96
N PRO A 80 -21.81 8.59 -26.20
CA PRO A 80 -23.11 9.17 -26.53
C PRO A 80 -24.22 8.70 -25.59
N GLY A 81 -25.06 9.64 -25.15
CA GLY A 81 -26.18 9.38 -24.23
C GLY A 81 -25.81 9.23 -22.75
N GLN A 82 -24.52 9.21 -22.39
CA GLN A 82 -24.11 9.22 -20.98
C GLN A 82 -24.15 10.64 -20.39
N PRO A 83 -24.58 10.81 -19.12
CA PRO A 83 -24.37 12.05 -18.38
C PRO A 83 -22.89 12.40 -18.30
N THR A 84 -22.55 13.68 -18.45
CA THR A 84 -21.16 14.15 -18.43
C THR A 84 -21.03 15.44 -17.63
N GLU A 85 -20.01 15.57 -16.79
CA GLU A 85 -19.61 16.86 -16.18
C GLU A 85 -18.65 17.65 -17.10
N GLY A 86 -18.41 17.16 -18.32
CA GLY A 86 -17.58 17.83 -19.31
C GLY A 86 -18.40 18.66 -20.29
N PHE A 87 -18.44 18.24 -21.55
CA PHE A 87 -19.21 18.91 -22.58
C PHE A 87 -19.93 17.91 -23.49
N ALA A 88 -21.06 18.34 -24.04
CA ALA A 88 -21.74 17.63 -25.12
C ALA A 88 -22.52 18.61 -25.99
N VAL A 89 -22.51 18.41 -27.31
CA VAL A 89 -23.36 19.14 -28.25
C VAL A 89 -24.24 18.12 -28.96
N THR A 90 -25.56 18.29 -28.84
CA THR A 90 -26.54 17.37 -29.42
C THR A 90 -27.54 18.12 -30.30
N THR A 91 -27.99 17.49 -31.38
CA THR A 91 -29.13 17.97 -32.17
C THR A 91 -30.39 17.24 -31.72
N ALA A 92 -31.48 17.96 -31.50
CA ALA A 92 -32.80 17.41 -31.20
C ALA A 92 -33.85 18.06 -32.11
N ARG A 93 -34.27 17.32 -33.16
CA ARG A 93 -35.18 17.80 -34.21
C ARG A 93 -34.67 19.08 -34.89
N ASP A 94 -35.25 20.22 -34.55
CA ASP A 94 -34.97 21.56 -35.08
C ASP A 94 -34.10 22.40 -34.15
N HIS A 95 -33.62 21.84 -33.03
CA HIS A 95 -32.80 22.54 -32.05
C HIS A 95 -31.42 21.91 -31.88
N VAL A 96 -30.46 22.72 -31.45
CA VAL A 96 -29.15 22.30 -30.92
C VAL A 96 -29.12 22.59 -29.44
N ILE A 97 -28.54 21.69 -28.67
CA ILE A 97 -28.35 21.80 -27.23
C ILE A 97 -26.85 21.69 -26.97
N ALA A 98 -26.29 22.71 -26.31
CA ALA A 98 -24.93 22.70 -25.79
C ALA A 98 -24.95 22.48 -24.27
N LEU A 99 -24.37 21.38 -23.83
CA LEU A 99 -24.13 21.05 -22.43
C LEU A 99 -22.68 21.39 -22.07
N VAL A 100 -22.49 22.09 -20.94
CA VAL A 100 -21.17 22.42 -20.39
C VAL A 100 -21.20 22.26 -18.88
N ALA A 101 -20.17 21.63 -18.31
CA ALA A 101 -20.06 21.37 -16.86
C ALA A 101 -21.29 20.63 -16.28
N GLY A 102 -21.85 19.68 -17.05
CA GLY A 102 -23.03 18.91 -16.66
C GLY A 102 -24.35 19.68 -16.64
N ARG A 103 -24.41 20.87 -17.24
CA ARG A 103 -25.62 21.70 -17.30
C ARG A 103 -25.92 22.14 -18.73
N GLU A 104 -27.19 22.34 -19.04
CA GLU A 104 -27.61 22.95 -20.30
C GLU A 104 -27.21 24.42 -20.34
N ALA A 105 -26.21 24.74 -21.15
CA ALA A 105 -25.69 26.08 -21.32
C ALA A 105 -26.56 26.90 -22.28
N LEU A 106 -26.93 26.30 -23.41
CA LEU A 106 -27.69 26.96 -24.45
C LEU A 106 -28.52 25.95 -25.24
N ARG A 107 -29.74 26.35 -25.60
CA ARG A 107 -30.62 25.64 -26.53
C ARG A 107 -31.18 26.62 -27.53
N ALA A 108 -30.94 26.36 -28.81
CA ALA A 108 -31.32 27.28 -29.89
C ALA A 108 -31.82 26.52 -31.12
N PRO A 109 -32.77 27.09 -31.90
CA PRO A 109 -33.19 26.50 -33.17
C PRO A 109 -32.06 26.55 -34.21
N ILE A 110 -32.04 25.58 -35.12
CA ILE A 110 -31.03 25.45 -36.18
C ILE A 110 -31.32 26.46 -37.30
N GLY A 111 -30.64 27.60 -37.26
CA GLY A 111 -30.74 28.67 -38.25
C GLY A 111 -29.66 28.66 -39.35
N PRO A 112 -29.56 29.72 -40.17
CA PRO A 112 -28.54 29.84 -41.21
C PRO A 112 -27.11 29.93 -40.67
N GLY A 113 -26.89 30.54 -39.51
CA GLY A 113 -25.61 30.53 -38.77
C GLY A 113 -25.73 29.63 -37.56
N CYS A 114 -25.54 28.31 -37.74
CA CYS A 114 -25.77 27.30 -36.70
C CYS A 114 -24.48 26.75 -36.07
N ASP A 115 -23.34 27.41 -36.28
CA ASP A 115 -22.06 27.01 -35.69
C ASP A 115 -22.12 27.03 -34.17
N VAL A 116 -21.53 26.02 -33.55
CA VAL A 116 -21.45 25.91 -32.09
C VAL A 116 -20.01 26.09 -31.63
N ALA A 117 -19.83 26.86 -30.56
CA ALA A 117 -18.56 26.93 -29.86
C ALA A 117 -18.74 26.78 -28.36
N ILE A 118 -17.80 26.11 -27.71
CA ILE A 118 -17.66 26.07 -26.25
C ILE A 118 -16.23 26.47 -25.95
N ASP A 119 -16.04 27.52 -25.16
CA ASP A 119 -14.75 27.98 -24.65
C ASP A 119 -14.82 27.95 -23.13
N ALA A 120 -13.98 27.14 -22.48
CA ALA A 120 -13.94 27.01 -21.02
C ALA A 120 -12.52 27.25 -20.50
N ASP A 121 -12.42 27.97 -19.40
CA ASP A 121 -11.17 28.30 -18.72
C ASP A 121 -11.33 28.30 -17.18
N SER A 122 -10.31 28.79 -16.47
CA SER A 122 -10.33 28.88 -15.00
C SER A 122 -11.41 29.80 -14.42
N ALA A 123 -11.93 30.77 -15.18
CA ALA A 123 -12.95 31.73 -14.73
C ALA A 123 -14.38 31.22 -14.97
N GLY A 124 -14.58 30.36 -15.96
CA GLY A 124 -15.87 29.75 -16.27
C GLY A 124 -15.93 29.22 -17.69
N SER A 125 -17.15 29.02 -18.19
CA SER A 125 -17.38 28.55 -19.54
C SER A 125 -18.27 29.50 -20.31
N ARG A 126 -18.08 29.54 -21.63
CA ARG A 126 -18.86 30.28 -22.59
C ARG A 126 -19.31 29.33 -23.69
N ALA A 127 -20.60 29.32 -24.00
CA ALA A 127 -21.15 28.57 -25.12
C ALA A 127 -21.84 29.51 -26.11
N SER A 128 -21.74 29.23 -27.40
CA SER A 128 -22.47 29.97 -28.43
C SER A 128 -23.07 29.04 -29.46
N ILE A 129 -24.29 29.36 -29.92
CA ILE A 129 -24.94 28.75 -31.10
C ILE A 129 -25.33 29.90 -32.03
N GLY A 130 -24.63 30.04 -33.15
CA GLY A 130 -24.76 31.20 -34.03
C GLY A 130 -24.45 32.51 -33.31
N ALA A 131 -25.39 33.44 -33.31
CA ALA A 131 -25.27 34.73 -32.62
C ALA A 131 -25.65 34.68 -31.12
N GLN A 132 -26.26 33.58 -30.66
CA GLN A 132 -26.66 33.43 -29.26
C GLN A 132 -25.46 32.99 -28.43
N VAL A 133 -25.28 33.60 -27.27
CA VAL A 133 -24.15 33.33 -26.35
C VAL A 133 -24.69 33.16 -24.94
N ALA A 134 -24.17 32.18 -24.22
CA ALA A 134 -24.36 31.96 -22.80
C ALA A 134 -23.01 31.99 -22.08
N GLU A 135 -22.91 32.83 -21.05
CA GLU A 135 -21.78 32.88 -20.12
C GLU A 135 -22.15 32.10 -18.86
N LEU A 136 -21.30 31.18 -18.44
CA LEU A 136 -21.46 30.34 -17.26
C LEU A 136 -20.28 30.57 -16.30
N PRO A 137 -20.29 31.67 -15.52
CA PRO A 137 -19.22 31.96 -14.58
C PRO A 137 -19.07 30.83 -13.55
N GLY A 138 -17.83 30.39 -13.32
CA GLY A 138 -17.51 29.29 -12.40
C GLY A 138 -17.89 27.88 -12.88
N ALA A 139 -18.57 27.72 -14.01
CA ALA A 139 -18.81 26.41 -14.61
C ALA A 139 -17.53 25.95 -15.31
N ARG A 140 -16.91 24.88 -14.79
CA ARG A 140 -15.66 24.34 -15.31
C ARG A 140 -15.89 22.97 -15.92
N VAL A 141 -15.33 22.74 -17.10
CA VAL A 141 -15.36 21.44 -17.76
C VAL A 141 -14.54 20.46 -16.92
N ARG A 142 -15.15 19.36 -16.54
CA ARG A 142 -14.50 18.24 -15.86
C ARG A 142 -14.68 16.99 -16.72
N ASP A 143 -14.02 15.90 -16.35
CA ASP A 143 -14.46 14.58 -16.81
C ASP A 143 -14.45 14.39 -18.34
N ILE A 144 -13.24 14.44 -18.89
CA ILE A 144 -12.98 14.05 -20.29
C ILE A 144 -12.37 12.65 -20.25
N VAL A 145 -13.14 11.66 -20.71
CA VAL A 145 -12.69 10.25 -20.81
C VAL A 145 -12.73 9.71 -22.25
N ALA A 146 -13.40 10.41 -23.15
CA ALA A 146 -13.41 10.12 -24.58
C ALA A 146 -13.75 11.37 -25.40
N PHE A 147 -13.40 11.38 -26.69
CA PHE A 147 -14.00 12.27 -27.68
C PHE A 147 -14.88 11.43 -28.59
N THR A 148 -16.18 11.73 -28.63
CA THR A 148 -17.16 10.87 -29.30
C THR A 148 -18.12 11.67 -30.17
N THR A 149 -18.69 11.00 -31.17
CA THR A 149 -19.74 11.53 -32.03
C THR A 149 -20.60 10.36 -32.52
N ASP A 150 -21.89 10.60 -32.72
CA ASP A 150 -22.78 9.63 -33.36
C ASP A 150 -22.65 9.67 -34.90
N LEU A 151 -22.00 10.70 -35.46
CA LEU A 151 -21.85 10.91 -36.90
C LEU A 151 -20.76 10.02 -37.51
N THR A 152 -20.89 9.73 -38.81
CA THR A 152 -19.78 9.13 -39.57
C THR A 152 -18.62 10.11 -39.71
N PRO A 153 -17.37 9.64 -39.89
CA PRO A 153 -16.20 10.53 -39.98
C PRO A 153 -16.32 11.60 -41.07
N GLN A 154 -17.00 11.30 -42.18
CA GLN A 154 -17.25 12.26 -43.27
C GLN A 154 -18.29 13.32 -42.87
N GLN A 155 -19.34 12.93 -42.15
CA GLN A 155 -20.37 13.86 -41.65
C GLN A 155 -19.85 14.78 -40.55
N ALA A 156 -18.87 14.31 -39.76
CA ALA A 156 -18.24 15.07 -38.70
C ALA A 156 -17.10 16.00 -39.21
N ALA A 157 -16.79 16.00 -40.51
CA ALA A 157 -15.66 16.75 -41.06
C ALA A 157 -15.70 18.25 -40.69
N GLY A 158 -14.58 18.75 -40.17
CA GLY A 158 -14.42 20.14 -39.69
C GLY A 158 -14.70 20.34 -38.20
N LEU A 159 -15.20 19.32 -37.49
CA LEU A 159 -15.25 19.29 -36.02
C LEU A 159 -13.85 19.43 -35.43
N HIS A 160 -13.70 20.22 -34.37
CA HIS A 160 -12.41 20.42 -33.71
C HIS A 160 -12.58 20.62 -32.21
N VAL A 161 -11.80 19.87 -31.43
CA VAL A 161 -11.68 19.94 -29.98
C VAL A 161 -10.22 20.17 -29.63
N ARG A 162 -9.96 21.13 -28.76
CA ARG A 162 -8.63 21.42 -28.20
C ARG A 162 -8.76 21.49 -26.68
N VAL A 163 -7.94 20.70 -25.99
CA VAL A 163 -7.87 20.66 -24.53
C VAL A 163 -6.45 21.00 -24.11
N THR A 164 -6.25 22.00 -23.27
CA THR A 164 -4.99 22.18 -22.54
C THR A 164 -5.09 21.33 -21.28
N THR A 165 -4.21 20.34 -21.08
CA THR A 165 -4.25 19.46 -19.90
C THR A 165 -3.53 20.11 -18.72
N ALA A 166 -3.89 19.73 -17.49
CA ALA A 166 -3.20 20.20 -16.30
C ALA A 166 -1.91 19.41 -16.08
N THR A 167 -0.80 20.14 -15.94
CA THR A 167 0.55 19.58 -15.75
C THR A 167 1.27 20.24 -14.58
N TRP A 168 0.52 20.54 -13.51
CA TRP A 168 0.97 21.33 -12.36
C TRP A 168 2.23 20.78 -11.67
N PHE A 169 2.46 19.48 -11.79
CA PHE A 169 3.49 18.76 -11.07
C PHE A 169 4.68 18.37 -11.96
N GLU A 170 4.52 18.28 -13.27
CA GLU A 170 5.59 17.91 -14.22
C GLU A 170 6.54 19.09 -14.45
N ASN A 171 7.37 19.35 -13.44
CA ASN A 171 8.23 20.54 -13.33
C ASN A 171 9.71 20.14 -13.31
N SER A 172 10.56 20.98 -13.90
CA SER A 172 12.02 20.88 -13.73
C SER A 172 12.61 22.20 -13.22
N PRO A 173 13.69 22.16 -12.40
CA PRO A 173 14.29 23.36 -11.84
C PRO A 173 15.03 24.17 -12.92
N THR A 174 14.77 25.48 -12.97
CA THR A 174 15.57 26.39 -13.82
C THR A 174 17.01 26.54 -13.31
N ALA A 175 17.91 27.06 -14.15
CA ALA A 175 19.27 27.42 -13.73
C ALA A 175 19.30 28.37 -12.52
N THR A 176 18.35 29.32 -12.44
CA THR A 176 18.20 30.22 -11.28
C THR A 176 17.87 29.45 -10.01
N LYS A 177 16.93 28.49 -10.09
CA LYS A 177 16.57 27.64 -8.96
C LYS A 177 17.75 26.76 -8.53
N GLN A 178 18.44 26.14 -9.49
CA GLN A 178 19.65 25.35 -9.23
C GLN A 178 20.76 26.18 -8.56
N ALA A 179 20.97 27.43 -9.00
CA ALA A 179 21.94 28.33 -8.38
C ALA A 179 21.58 28.68 -6.93
N LEU A 180 20.29 28.88 -6.62
CA LEU A 180 19.82 29.09 -5.24
C LEU A 180 20.03 27.86 -4.36
N ILE A 181 19.75 26.66 -4.88
CA ILE A 181 20.02 25.40 -4.20
C ILE A 181 21.51 25.27 -3.90
N ALA A 182 22.37 25.48 -4.91
CA ALA A 182 23.82 25.42 -4.74
C ALA A 182 24.33 26.46 -3.72
N ALA A 183 23.82 27.70 -3.77
CA ALA A 183 24.15 28.74 -2.81
C ALA A 183 23.76 28.35 -1.37
N GLN A 184 22.58 27.76 -1.17
CA GLN A 184 22.14 27.28 0.14
C GLN A 184 23.07 26.18 0.67
N LEU A 185 23.42 25.19 -0.16
CA LEU A 185 24.32 24.11 0.23
C LEU A 185 25.73 24.61 0.58
N LEU A 186 26.24 25.59 -0.17
CA LEU A 186 27.51 26.26 0.14
C LEU A 186 27.44 27.00 1.49
N LEU A 187 26.35 27.72 1.75
CA LEU A 187 26.13 28.41 3.04
C LEU A 187 26.04 27.42 4.20
N VAL A 188 25.44 26.25 4.00
CA VAL A 188 25.43 25.15 4.98
C VAL A 188 26.85 24.63 5.23
N ALA A 189 27.65 24.42 4.19
CA ALA A 189 29.05 24.00 4.35
C ALA A 189 29.88 25.03 5.13
N VAL A 190 29.71 26.33 4.82
CA VAL A 190 30.33 27.43 5.57
C VAL A 190 29.82 27.47 7.02
N ALA A 191 28.53 27.25 7.24
CA ALA A 191 27.96 27.19 8.58
C ALA A 191 28.60 26.08 9.42
N PHE A 192 28.79 24.88 8.85
CA PHE A 192 29.53 23.81 9.51
C PHE A 192 30.99 24.18 9.78
N ALA A 193 31.68 24.84 8.84
CA ALA A 193 33.05 25.31 9.05
C ALA A 193 33.14 26.29 10.23
N LEU A 194 32.15 27.18 10.38
CA LEU A 194 32.07 28.14 11.50
C LEU A 194 31.74 27.45 12.83
N LEU A 195 30.84 26.46 12.84
CA LEU A 195 30.56 25.65 14.04
C LEU A 195 31.81 24.87 14.48
N LEU A 196 32.52 24.25 13.53
CA LEU A 196 33.77 23.54 13.77
C LEU A 196 34.86 24.48 14.29
N ALA A 197 34.99 25.68 13.73
CA ALA A 197 35.92 26.70 14.19
C ALA A 197 35.64 27.12 15.64
N ARG A 198 34.36 27.23 16.02
CA ARG A 198 33.94 27.56 17.39
C ARG A 198 34.20 26.44 18.40
N ASP A 199 34.20 25.19 17.94
CA ASP A 199 34.53 24.03 18.78
C ASP A 199 36.04 23.75 18.87
N ARG A 200 36.90 24.53 18.19
CA ARG A 200 38.38 24.41 18.28
C ARG A 200 38.85 24.63 19.73
N GLY A 201 39.80 23.81 20.17
CA GLY A 201 40.35 23.86 21.53
C GLY A 201 39.57 23.07 22.59
N ARG A 202 38.32 22.64 22.32
CA ARG A 202 37.57 21.75 23.22
C ARG A 202 38.05 20.32 22.99
N HIS A 203 39.03 19.81 23.72
CA HIS A 203 39.51 18.43 23.53
C HIS A 203 38.42 17.40 23.81
N ALA A 204 38.24 16.46 22.87
CA ALA A 204 37.41 15.29 23.12
C ALA A 204 38.24 14.29 23.91
N ALA A 205 37.77 13.89 25.09
CA ALA A 205 38.30 12.71 25.77
C ALA A 205 38.19 11.51 24.83
N ARG A 206 39.34 11.01 24.35
CA ARG A 206 39.41 9.75 23.59
C ARG A 206 39.12 8.62 24.57
N SER A 207 37.96 7.97 24.42
CA SER A 207 37.71 6.74 25.17
C SER A 207 38.51 5.60 24.52
N PRO A 208 39.28 4.82 25.28
CA PRO A 208 40.08 3.74 24.74
C PRO A 208 39.19 2.69 24.05
N ARG A 209 39.55 2.37 22.80
CA ARG A 209 38.95 1.30 21.99
C ARG A 209 39.61 -0.02 22.37
N ARG A 210 38.97 -0.81 23.24
CA ARG A 210 39.27 -2.25 23.33
C ARG A 210 38.28 -3.04 22.46
N PRO A 211 38.73 -3.84 21.48
CA PRO A 211 37.87 -4.76 20.75
C PRO A 211 37.42 -5.88 21.69
N GLY A 212 36.17 -6.28 21.60
CA GLY A 212 35.58 -7.35 22.40
C GLY A 212 34.24 -7.77 21.81
N MET A 213 33.50 -8.63 22.52
CA MET A 213 32.20 -9.23 22.16
C MET A 213 31.14 -8.30 21.50
N ARG A 214 31.30 -6.98 21.60
CA ARG A 214 30.46 -5.97 20.92
C ARG A 214 30.35 -6.17 19.40
N HIS A 215 31.45 -6.61 18.77
CA HIS A 215 31.46 -6.81 17.31
C HIS A 215 30.65 -8.05 16.90
N LEU A 216 30.50 -9.03 17.80
CA LEU A 216 29.68 -10.22 17.55
C LEU A 216 28.19 -9.90 17.54
N VAL A 217 27.71 -9.06 18.48
CA VAL A 217 26.30 -8.62 18.47
C VAL A 217 26.02 -7.73 17.25
N ASP A 218 26.93 -6.82 16.90
CA ASP A 218 26.79 -6.02 15.68
C ASP A 218 26.72 -6.91 14.43
N ALA A 219 27.62 -7.89 14.31
CA ALA A 219 27.60 -8.85 13.20
C ALA A 219 26.31 -9.67 13.19
N GLY A 220 25.84 -10.14 14.35
CA GLY A 220 24.58 -10.87 14.48
C GLY A 220 23.37 -10.05 14.02
N VAL A 221 23.27 -8.78 14.40
CA VAL A 221 22.19 -7.89 13.92
C VAL A 221 22.27 -7.71 12.40
N VAL A 222 23.46 -7.50 11.84
CA VAL A 222 23.64 -7.38 10.38
C VAL A 222 23.24 -8.67 9.66
N VAL A 223 23.60 -9.84 10.20
CA VAL A 223 23.20 -11.14 9.62
C VAL A 223 21.67 -11.31 9.67
N VAL A 224 21.02 -10.97 10.79
CA VAL A 224 19.56 -11.03 10.90
C VAL A 224 18.89 -10.07 9.90
N LEU A 225 19.39 -8.84 9.77
CA LEU A 225 18.90 -7.87 8.80
C LEU A 225 19.10 -8.35 7.36
N GLY A 226 20.22 -9.00 7.05
CA GLY A 226 20.48 -9.59 5.73
C GLY A 226 19.55 -10.76 5.41
N GLY A 227 19.26 -11.62 6.39
CA GLY A 227 18.23 -12.66 6.24
C GLY A 227 16.84 -12.06 6.06
N TRP A 228 16.51 -11.02 6.83
CA TRP A 228 15.23 -10.31 6.74
C TRP A 228 15.05 -9.54 5.42
N TRP A 229 16.14 -9.04 4.82
CA TRP A 229 16.11 -8.41 3.50
C TRP A 229 15.56 -9.36 2.43
N VAL A 230 15.97 -10.62 2.49
CA VAL A 230 15.59 -11.67 1.52
C VAL A 230 14.26 -12.31 1.87
N LEU A 231 14.09 -12.76 3.11
CA LEU A 231 12.91 -13.54 3.52
C LEU A 231 11.75 -12.69 3.99
N GLY A 232 12.00 -11.43 4.36
CA GLY A 232 11.01 -10.57 4.98
C GLY A 232 9.86 -10.18 4.05
N PRO A 233 8.71 -9.82 4.65
CA PRO A 233 7.46 -9.53 3.98
C PRO A 233 7.53 -8.26 3.14
N THR A 234 6.58 -8.09 2.22
CA THR A 234 6.23 -6.78 1.68
C THR A 234 5.41 -6.01 2.70
N THR A 235 5.57 -4.69 2.72
CA THR A 235 4.67 -3.80 3.48
C THR A 235 3.53 -3.33 2.58
N ALA A 236 2.46 -2.80 3.17
CA ALA A 236 1.25 -2.43 2.43
C ALA A 236 1.53 -1.47 1.25
N ASP A 237 2.36 -0.46 1.48
CA ASP A 237 2.58 0.63 0.51
C ASP A 237 3.86 0.43 -0.34
N ASP A 238 4.52 -0.74 -0.26
CA ASP A 238 5.75 -0.97 -1.04
C ASP A 238 5.48 -0.93 -2.55
N SER A 239 4.47 -1.66 -2.96
CA SER A 239 4.01 -1.73 -4.34
C SER A 239 3.49 -0.37 -4.84
N PHE A 240 2.82 0.39 -3.95
CA PHE A 240 2.31 1.73 -4.21
C PHE A 240 3.46 2.73 -4.45
N ALA A 241 4.36 2.87 -3.47
CA ALA A 241 5.45 3.83 -3.53
C ALA A 241 6.45 3.48 -4.64
N ALA A 242 6.68 2.20 -4.93
CA ALA A 242 7.53 1.79 -6.04
C ALA A 242 6.98 2.26 -7.39
N MET A 243 5.66 2.30 -7.57
CA MET A 243 5.06 2.83 -8.80
C MET A 243 5.11 4.34 -8.89
N THR A 244 4.93 5.06 -7.79
CA THR A 244 5.17 6.51 -7.73
C THR A 244 6.61 6.85 -8.14
N ILE A 245 7.61 6.13 -7.59
CA ILE A 245 9.03 6.31 -7.94
C ILE A 245 9.28 5.98 -9.41
N ARG A 246 8.65 4.91 -9.91
CA ARG A 246 8.80 4.51 -11.31
C ARG A 246 8.20 5.53 -12.26
N ASN A 247 7.00 6.04 -11.96
CA ASN A 247 6.37 7.09 -12.75
C ASN A 247 7.22 8.37 -12.76
N ALA A 248 7.89 8.68 -11.65
CA ALA A 248 8.82 9.81 -11.56
C ALA A 248 10.00 9.70 -12.52
N LEU A 249 10.49 8.49 -12.83
CA LEU A 249 11.55 8.31 -13.84
C LEU A 249 11.09 8.71 -15.25
N ASP A 250 9.79 8.61 -15.53
CA ASP A 250 9.21 8.93 -16.83
C ASP A 250 8.72 10.39 -16.92
N THR A 251 8.22 10.96 -15.81
CA THR A 251 7.56 12.29 -15.77
C THR A 251 8.38 13.38 -15.09
N GLY A 252 9.37 13.01 -14.28
CA GLY A 252 10.11 13.93 -13.40
C GLY A 252 9.35 14.34 -12.13
N ASP A 253 8.16 13.77 -11.86
CA ASP A 253 7.39 14.02 -10.64
C ASP A 253 7.07 12.72 -9.89
N VAL A 254 7.18 12.79 -8.56
CA VAL A 254 6.73 11.75 -7.63
C VAL A 254 5.21 11.86 -7.48
N GLY A 255 4.50 11.60 -8.58
CA GLY A 255 3.04 11.67 -8.70
C GLY A 255 2.35 10.40 -8.19
N ASN A 256 1.21 10.59 -7.53
CA ASN A 256 0.42 9.50 -7.00
C ASN A 256 -0.29 8.72 -8.12
N TYR A 257 0.41 7.75 -8.69
CA TYR A 257 -0.02 7.01 -9.88
C TYR A 257 -1.44 6.40 -9.78
N TYR A 258 -1.91 6.04 -8.59
CA TYR A 258 -3.20 5.38 -8.40
C TYR A 258 -4.33 6.31 -7.92
N ARG A 259 -4.06 7.41 -7.22
CA ARG A 259 -5.08 8.24 -6.55
C ARG A 259 -4.82 9.73 -6.72
N TRP A 260 -5.75 10.53 -6.20
CA TRP A 260 -5.63 11.98 -6.09
C TRP A 260 -5.33 12.66 -7.43
N GLU A 261 -5.82 12.09 -8.52
CA GLU A 261 -5.63 12.60 -9.87
C GLU A 261 -4.15 12.74 -10.25
N ASN A 262 -3.32 11.77 -9.84
CA ASN A 262 -1.87 11.81 -10.01
C ASN A 262 -1.21 13.05 -9.38
N ALA A 263 -1.76 13.52 -8.25
CA ALA A 263 -1.14 14.60 -7.48
C ALA A 263 0.26 14.22 -6.99
N SER A 264 1.20 15.17 -7.06
CA SER A 264 2.53 15.02 -6.48
C SER A 264 2.47 14.72 -4.98
N GLU A 265 3.34 13.84 -4.48
CA GLU A 265 3.55 13.59 -3.03
C GLU A 265 4.27 14.77 -2.32
N ALA A 266 4.52 15.86 -3.03
CA ALA A 266 5.10 17.07 -2.46
C ALA A 266 4.22 17.67 -1.33
N PRO A 267 4.86 18.19 -0.27
CA PRO A 267 6.30 18.42 -0.11
C PRO A 267 7.10 17.22 0.42
N PHE A 268 6.48 16.07 0.70
CA PHE A 268 7.11 14.95 1.42
C PHE A 268 7.62 13.84 0.49
N ALA A 269 8.38 14.21 -0.53
CA ALA A 269 8.85 13.28 -1.58
C ALA A 269 10.32 12.82 -1.42
N LEU A 270 11.04 13.28 -0.38
CA LEU A 270 12.50 13.04 -0.28
C LEU A 270 12.85 11.54 -0.21
N ALA A 271 12.01 10.70 0.42
CA ALA A 271 12.28 9.26 0.50
C ALA A 271 12.27 8.60 -0.87
N GLN A 272 11.28 8.96 -1.70
CA GLN A 272 11.08 8.49 -3.05
C GLN A 272 12.21 8.99 -3.96
N GLN A 273 12.59 10.27 -3.86
CA GLN A 273 13.71 10.84 -4.60
C GLN A 273 15.06 10.17 -4.28
N LEU A 274 15.28 9.75 -3.03
CA LEU A 274 16.47 8.97 -2.66
C LEU A 274 16.47 7.56 -3.28
N LEU A 275 15.29 7.03 -3.64
CA LEU A 275 15.11 5.73 -4.25
C LEU A 275 15.13 5.76 -5.78
N GLU A 276 14.87 6.91 -6.42
CA GLU A 276 14.91 7.05 -7.89
C GLU A 276 16.21 6.52 -8.53
N PRO A 277 17.43 6.85 -8.04
CA PRO A 277 18.66 6.31 -8.61
C PRO A 277 18.76 4.78 -8.47
N VAL A 278 18.13 4.21 -7.44
CA VAL A 278 18.11 2.75 -7.21
C VAL A 278 17.09 2.10 -8.15
N ALA A 279 15.92 2.71 -8.33
CA ALA A 279 14.89 2.26 -9.25
C ALA A 279 15.37 2.29 -10.71
N ALA A 280 16.15 3.31 -11.08
CA ALA A 280 16.78 3.42 -12.40
C ALA A 280 17.76 2.26 -12.69
N LEU A 281 18.36 1.66 -11.66
CA LEU A 281 19.21 0.47 -11.81
C LEU A 281 18.37 -0.81 -11.91
N SER A 282 17.42 -0.99 -10.98
CA SER A 282 16.50 -2.13 -10.99
C SER A 282 15.30 -1.89 -10.08
N THR A 283 14.12 -2.16 -10.62
CA THR A 283 12.84 -2.11 -9.89
C THR A 283 12.49 -3.43 -9.18
N THR A 284 13.39 -4.41 -9.15
CA THR A 284 13.16 -5.66 -8.40
C THR A 284 13.05 -5.36 -6.89
N PRO A 285 12.14 -6.03 -6.15
CA PRO A 285 11.93 -5.78 -4.72
C PRO A 285 13.21 -5.81 -3.88
N LEU A 286 14.12 -6.75 -4.14
CA LEU A 286 15.39 -6.86 -3.39
C LEU A 286 16.28 -5.62 -3.56
N VAL A 287 16.43 -5.11 -4.79
CA VAL A 287 17.25 -3.92 -5.04
C VAL A 287 16.60 -2.69 -4.43
N MET A 288 15.29 -2.54 -4.59
CA MET A 288 14.52 -1.43 -4.01
C MET A 288 14.57 -1.38 -2.48
N ARG A 289 14.77 -2.53 -1.81
CA ARG A 289 14.94 -2.63 -0.35
C ARG A 289 16.33 -2.22 0.16
N ILE A 290 17.34 -2.07 -0.70
CA ILE A 290 18.72 -1.80 -0.25
C ILE A 290 18.81 -0.53 0.63
N PRO A 291 18.20 0.61 0.26
CA PRO A 291 18.28 1.81 1.09
C PRO A 291 17.66 1.66 2.48
N SER A 292 16.55 0.93 2.65
CA SER A 292 15.97 0.68 3.98
C SER A 292 16.84 -0.25 4.81
N VAL A 293 17.48 -1.26 4.22
CA VAL A 293 18.47 -2.12 4.91
C VAL A 293 19.69 -1.32 5.37
N VAL A 294 20.20 -0.41 4.52
CA VAL A 294 21.28 0.50 4.90
C VAL A 294 20.84 1.41 6.05
N ALA A 295 19.63 1.97 5.98
CA ALA A 295 19.04 2.75 7.07
C ALA A 295 18.90 1.93 8.37
N ALA A 296 18.58 0.64 8.29
CA ALA A 296 18.53 -0.28 9.43
C ALA A 296 19.88 -0.37 10.13
N VAL A 297 20.93 -0.66 9.36
CA VAL A 297 22.30 -0.81 9.88
C VAL A 297 22.77 0.51 10.48
N LEU A 298 22.56 1.63 9.81
CA LEU A 298 22.93 2.95 10.32
C LEU A 298 22.16 3.29 11.60
N THR A 299 20.86 3.01 11.66
CA THR A 299 20.03 3.23 12.86
C THR A 299 20.53 2.38 14.02
N TRP A 300 20.89 1.12 13.78
CA TRP A 300 21.51 0.25 14.78
C TRP A 300 22.85 0.80 15.29
N LEU A 301 23.72 1.28 14.38
CA LEU A 301 25.00 1.85 14.76
C LEU A 301 24.83 3.13 15.59
N VAL A 302 23.89 4.00 15.22
CA VAL A 302 23.55 5.23 15.93
C VAL A 302 22.95 4.94 17.31
N LEU A 303 22.00 4.00 17.39
CA LEU A 303 21.42 3.52 18.65
C LEU A 303 22.51 2.97 19.58
N SER A 304 23.29 2.01 19.07
CA SER A 304 24.19 1.21 19.88
C SER A 304 25.43 2.00 20.31
N ARG A 305 25.99 2.88 19.47
CA ARG A 305 27.22 3.65 19.77
C ARG A 305 26.95 5.08 20.18
N GLY A 306 25.94 5.73 19.61
CA GLY A 306 25.56 7.11 19.88
C GLY A 306 24.66 7.23 21.10
N ILE A 307 23.41 6.73 20.98
CA ILE A 307 22.38 6.90 22.00
C ILE A 307 22.74 6.16 23.29
N LEU A 308 22.94 4.83 23.23
CA LEU A 308 23.20 4.03 24.43
C LEU A 308 24.54 4.35 25.08
N GLY A 309 25.56 4.72 24.29
CA GLY A 309 26.83 5.20 24.83
C GLY A 309 26.69 6.53 25.58
N ALA A 310 25.75 7.37 25.15
CA ALA A 310 25.44 8.63 25.80
C ALA A 310 24.56 8.47 27.05
N VAL A 311 23.51 7.66 26.97
CA VAL A 311 22.49 7.46 28.00
C VAL A 311 22.98 6.54 29.13
N LEU A 312 23.73 5.49 28.79
CA LEU A 312 24.20 4.44 29.70
C LEU A 312 25.73 4.29 29.65
N PRO A 313 26.53 5.30 30.03
CA PRO A 313 27.98 5.30 29.83
C PRO A 313 28.70 4.10 30.46
N GLU A 314 28.25 3.64 31.62
CA GLU A 314 28.86 2.54 32.39
C GLU A 314 28.30 1.15 32.03
N HIS A 315 27.10 1.11 31.45
CA HIS A 315 26.33 -0.13 31.25
C HIS A 315 26.22 -0.52 29.77
N GLY A 316 26.17 0.45 28.85
CA GLY A 316 25.92 0.24 27.42
C GLY A 316 27.03 -0.51 26.66
N ARG A 317 28.16 -0.80 27.32
CA ARG A 317 29.25 -1.63 26.76
C ARG A 317 29.14 -3.11 27.15
N ARG A 318 28.27 -3.47 28.11
CA ARG A 318 28.09 -4.86 28.55
C ARG A 318 27.38 -5.68 27.47
N SER A 319 27.82 -6.91 27.24
CA SER A 319 27.24 -7.83 26.24
C SER A 319 25.75 -8.05 26.44
N ALA A 320 25.29 -8.27 27.68
CA ALA A 320 23.87 -8.45 27.99
C ALA A 320 23.02 -7.22 27.61
N VAL A 321 23.53 -6.00 27.82
CA VAL A 321 22.82 -4.75 27.44
C VAL A 321 22.80 -4.58 25.93
N ARG A 322 23.87 -4.99 25.23
CA ARG A 322 23.93 -4.98 23.76
C ARG A 322 22.96 -5.98 23.14
N LEU A 323 22.87 -7.19 23.71
CA LEU A 323 21.92 -8.21 23.26
C LEU A 323 20.47 -7.73 23.50
N LEU A 324 20.18 -7.16 24.66
CA LEU A 324 18.88 -6.55 24.93
C LEU A 324 18.55 -5.43 23.93
N ALA A 325 19.52 -4.57 23.63
CA ALA A 325 19.35 -3.52 22.63
C ALA A 325 19.08 -4.10 21.24
N ALA A 326 19.76 -5.19 20.87
CA ALA A 326 19.54 -5.87 19.59
C ALA A 326 18.12 -6.44 19.51
N VAL A 327 17.65 -7.15 20.54
CA VAL A 327 16.27 -7.66 20.60
C VAL A 327 15.26 -6.51 20.57
N SER A 328 15.50 -5.44 21.32
CA SER A 328 14.61 -4.27 21.34
C SER A 328 14.56 -3.57 19.98
N PHE A 329 15.71 -3.45 19.31
CA PHE A 329 15.82 -2.88 17.97
C PHE A 329 15.10 -3.74 16.94
N LEU A 330 15.35 -5.05 16.92
CA LEU A 330 14.72 -5.97 15.98
C LEU A 330 13.19 -6.02 16.19
N ALA A 331 12.72 -6.02 17.43
CA ALA A 331 11.28 -5.99 17.72
C ALA A 331 10.59 -4.74 17.16
N TRP A 332 11.28 -3.59 17.14
CA TRP A 332 10.76 -2.38 16.50
C TRP A 332 10.99 -2.36 14.97
N TRP A 333 12.09 -2.93 14.48
CA TRP A 333 12.47 -2.83 13.08
C TRP A 333 11.73 -3.83 12.18
N LEU A 334 11.66 -5.10 12.57
CA LEU A 334 11.12 -6.18 11.72
C LEU A 334 9.70 -5.90 11.17
N PRO A 335 8.72 -5.42 11.96
CA PRO A 335 7.35 -5.17 11.47
C PRO A 335 7.20 -3.93 10.58
N PHE A 336 8.14 -2.96 10.61
CA PHE A 336 7.96 -1.65 9.98
C PHE A 336 9.07 -1.25 8.99
N GLY A 337 10.29 -1.71 9.22
CA GLY A 337 11.52 -1.11 8.70
C GLY A 337 12.05 -1.70 7.39
N LEU A 338 11.27 -2.51 6.68
CA LEU A 338 11.66 -3.11 5.40
C LEU A 338 10.80 -2.53 4.28
N GLY A 339 11.38 -2.37 3.08
CA GLY A 339 10.65 -1.90 1.91
C GLY A 339 11.12 -0.53 1.40
N VAL A 340 10.21 0.21 0.76
CA VAL A 340 10.44 1.54 0.16
C VAL A 340 9.67 2.66 0.87
N ARG A 341 8.89 2.32 1.88
CA ARG A 341 8.19 3.32 2.69
C ARG A 341 9.15 4.34 3.34
N PRO A 342 8.68 5.53 3.72
CA PRO A 342 9.54 6.57 4.31
C PRO A 342 9.99 6.34 5.76
N GLU A 343 9.30 5.50 6.53
CA GLU A 343 9.57 5.34 7.98
C GLU A 343 11.00 4.88 8.35
N PRO A 344 11.68 3.99 7.61
CA PRO A 344 13.09 3.64 7.84
C PRO A 344 14.01 4.87 7.86
N PHE A 345 13.79 5.84 6.97
CA PHE A 345 14.60 7.06 6.88
C PHE A 345 14.26 8.04 8.00
N ALA A 346 12.97 8.18 8.35
CA ALA A 346 12.54 8.97 9.50
C ALA A 346 13.09 8.40 10.82
N ALA A 347 13.12 7.08 10.97
CA ALA A 347 13.71 6.39 12.12
C ALA A 347 15.21 6.66 12.26
N LEU A 348 15.95 6.60 11.16
CA LEU A 348 17.36 6.96 11.11
C LEU A 348 17.56 8.43 11.50
N GLY A 349 16.77 9.33 10.91
CA GLY A 349 16.81 10.76 11.17
C GLY A 349 16.57 11.09 12.65
N LEU A 350 15.48 10.59 13.24
CA LEU A 350 15.15 10.79 14.65
C LEU A 350 16.25 10.22 15.58
N ALA A 351 16.76 9.02 15.29
CA ALA A 351 17.85 8.42 16.04
C ALA A 351 19.13 9.27 15.97
N ALA A 352 19.46 9.79 14.77
CA ALA A 352 20.62 10.65 14.54
C ALA A 352 20.49 11.97 15.31
N VAL A 353 19.31 12.60 15.29
CA VAL A 353 19.04 13.81 16.07
C VAL A 353 19.24 13.54 17.56
N LEU A 354 18.63 12.49 18.11
CA LEU A 354 18.78 12.16 19.54
C LEU A 354 20.25 11.91 19.91
N ALA A 355 20.98 11.14 19.11
CA ALA A 355 22.39 10.86 19.35
C ALA A 355 23.23 12.15 19.30
N CYS A 356 22.99 13.02 18.32
CA CYS A 356 23.73 14.26 18.13
C CYS A 356 23.45 15.28 19.25
N VAL A 357 22.19 15.47 19.65
CA VAL A 357 21.84 16.39 20.76
C VAL A 357 22.43 15.87 22.08
N LEU A 358 22.35 14.57 22.36
CA LEU A 358 23.01 13.97 23.52
C LEU A 358 24.53 14.18 23.49
N ARG A 359 25.16 14.05 22.32
CA ARG A 359 26.59 14.28 22.14
C ARG A 359 26.96 15.74 22.32
N ALA A 360 26.16 16.67 21.83
CA ALA A 360 26.31 18.11 22.05
C ALA A 360 26.30 18.44 23.55
N VAL A 361 25.30 17.94 24.29
CA VAL A 361 25.18 18.15 25.74
C VAL A 361 26.39 17.60 26.50
N ARG A 362 26.90 16.42 26.11
CA ARG A 362 28.01 15.77 26.83
C ARG A 362 29.39 16.33 26.50
N THR A 363 29.56 16.86 25.30
CA THR A 363 30.87 17.39 24.85
C THR A 363 30.92 18.92 24.84
N GLU A 364 29.79 19.57 25.12
CA GLU A 364 29.59 21.01 25.00
C GLU A 364 30.05 21.53 23.64
N ARG A 365 29.72 20.81 22.57
CA ARG A 365 30.12 21.16 21.19
C ARG A 365 28.92 21.46 20.32
N VAL A 366 28.94 22.61 19.64
CA VAL A 366 27.81 23.09 18.84
C VAL A 366 27.74 22.44 17.45
N THR A 367 28.85 21.87 16.95
CA THR A 367 28.87 21.16 15.66
C THR A 367 27.87 19.98 15.66
N TRP A 368 27.73 19.29 16.78
CA TRP A 368 26.74 18.21 16.91
C TRP A 368 25.29 18.74 16.86
N LEU A 369 25.04 19.97 17.35
CA LEU A 369 23.74 20.60 17.15
C LEU A 369 23.50 20.94 15.67
N GLY A 370 24.55 21.29 14.92
CA GLY A 370 24.47 21.46 13.46
C GLY A 370 24.07 20.18 12.73
N LEU A 371 24.70 19.05 13.06
CA LEU A 371 24.32 17.74 12.51
C LEU A 371 22.89 17.34 12.91
N ALA A 372 22.50 17.63 14.15
CA ALA A 372 21.13 17.42 14.61
C ALA A 372 20.12 18.30 13.85
N ALA A 373 20.46 19.56 13.57
CA ALA A 373 19.61 20.47 12.82
C ALA A 373 19.43 20.02 11.36
N LEU A 374 20.51 19.57 10.72
CA LEU A 374 20.46 18.99 9.36
C LEU A 374 19.58 17.75 9.33
N ALA A 375 19.82 16.80 10.24
CA ALA A 375 19.04 15.57 10.32
C ALA A 375 17.56 15.85 10.61
N ALA A 376 17.24 16.82 11.46
CA ALA A 376 15.86 17.22 11.73
C ALA A 376 15.19 17.84 10.49
N GLY A 377 15.85 18.77 9.80
CA GLY A 377 15.33 19.38 8.57
C GLY A 377 15.03 18.34 7.48
N LEU A 378 15.98 17.44 7.23
CA LEU A 378 15.80 16.36 6.26
C LEU A 378 14.72 15.36 6.71
N SER A 379 14.64 15.02 8.00
CA SER A 379 13.59 14.10 8.49
C SER A 379 12.18 14.64 8.22
N VAL A 380 11.96 15.95 8.39
CA VAL A 380 10.66 16.58 8.10
C VAL A 380 10.34 16.52 6.60
N ALA A 381 11.33 16.55 5.71
CA ALA A 381 11.13 16.41 4.27
C ALA A 381 10.82 14.96 3.81
N VAL A 382 11.09 13.96 4.65
CA VAL A 382 10.85 12.53 4.34
C VAL A 382 9.37 12.16 4.44
N THR A 383 8.67 12.67 5.46
CA THR A 383 7.28 12.28 5.78
C THR A 383 6.71 13.22 6.86
N PRO A 384 5.37 13.40 6.98
CA PRO A 384 4.78 14.16 8.09
C PRO A 384 5.25 13.71 9.48
N MET A 385 5.53 12.42 9.68
CA MET A 385 6.03 11.89 10.95
C MET A 385 7.46 12.36 11.29
N GLY A 386 8.18 12.93 10.33
CA GLY A 386 9.48 13.57 10.52
C GLY A 386 9.48 14.67 11.59
N ILE A 387 8.32 15.23 11.93
CA ILE A 387 8.14 16.20 13.03
C ILE A 387 8.65 15.66 14.38
N ALA A 388 8.64 14.34 14.60
CA ALA A 388 9.18 13.73 15.81
C ALA A 388 10.66 14.06 16.05
N ALA A 389 11.42 14.43 15.01
CA ALA A 389 12.80 14.90 15.12
C ALA A 389 12.95 16.14 16.01
N LEU A 390 11.88 16.87 16.33
CA LEU A 390 11.91 17.99 17.28
C LEU A 390 11.95 17.52 18.74
N ALA A 391 11.54 16.29 19.04
CA ALA A 391 11.41 15.79 20.41
C ALA A 391 12.73 15.83 21.21
N PRO A 392 13.90 15.40 20.68
CA PRO A 392 15.15 15.49 21.43
C PRO A 392 15.58 16.93 21.75
N PHE A 393 15.28 17.89 20.86
CA PHE A 393 15.54 19.31 21.12
C PHE A 393 14.67 19.84 22.26
N ALA A 394 13.37 19.52 22.25
CA ALA A 394 12.44 19.94 23.30
C ALA A 394 12.82 19.35 24.66
N VAL A 395 13.09 18.04 24.73
CA VAL A 395 13.44 17.33 25.98
C VAL A 395 14.77 17.82 26.55
N LEU A 396 15.76 18.12 25.70
CA LEU A 396 17.09 18.56 26.13
C LEU A 396 17.28 20.08 26.10
N ALA A 397 16.23 20.86 25.80
CA ALA A 397 16.29 22.33 25.73
C ALA A 397 16.94 22.98 26.97
N PRO A 398 16.60 22.60 28.22
CA PRO A 398 17.25 23.18 29.41
C PRO A 398 18.75 22.91 29.49
N ARG A 399 19.22 21.84 28.83
CA ARG A 399 20.63 21.43 28.81
C ARG A 399 21.40 22.01 27.65
N ILE A 400 20.76 22.34 26.53
CA ILE A 400 21.44 22.96 25.38
C ILE A 400 21.34 24.48 25.35
N ARG A 401 20.41 25.11 26.08
CA ARG A 401 20.18 26.57 26.05
C ARG A 401 21.45 27.43 26.20
N HIS A 402 22.39 27.00 27.04
CA HIS A 402 23.65 27.73 27.28
C HIS A 402 24.62 27.67 26.08
N LEU A 403 24.41 26.73 25.15
CA LEU A 403 25.16 26.60 23.89
C LEU A 403 24.54 27.45 22.76
N LEU A 404 23.32 27.94 22.94
CA LEU A 404 22.49 28.58 21.91
C LEU A 404 22.61 30.12 21.91
N SER A 405 23.80 30.65 21.64
CA SER A 405 23.95 32.08 21.34
C SER A 405 23.27 32.45 20.01
N THR A 406 22.86 33.70 19.82
CA THR A 406 22.27 34.23 18.57
C THR A 406 23.01 33.79 17.29
N PRO A 407 24.35 33.88 17.17
CA PRO A 407 25.05 33.39 15.98
C PRO A 407 24.92 31.88 15.77
N VAL A 408 24.88 31.07 16.84
CA VAL A 408 24.69 29.62 16.72
C VAL A 408 23.29 29.31 16.25
N VAL A 409 22.26 29.93 16.84
CA VAL A 409 20.86 29.74 16.44
C VAL A 409 20.66 30.09 14.96
N ALA A 410 21.24 31.20 14.49
CA ALA A 410 21.18 31.57 13.07
C ALA A 410 21.80 30.49 12.16
N LEU A 411 22.98 29.97 12.51
CA LEU A 411 23.62 28.88 11.75
C LEU A 411 22.77 27.60 11.76
N LEU A 412 22.23 27.21 12.93
CA LEU A 412 21.39 26.03 13.05
C LEU A 412 20.10 26.16 12.21
N ALA A 413 19.48 27.33 12.21
CA ALA A 413 18.31 27.62 11.39
C ALA A 413 18.63 27.50 9.89
N GLY A 414 19.73 28.09 9.43
CA GLY A 414 20.19 27.97 8.05
C GLY A 414 20.48 26.53 7.63
N ILE A 415 21.06 25.72 8.53
CA ILE A 415 21.31 24.29 8.31
C ILE A 415 19.99 23.50 8.27
N ALA A 416 19.08 23.71 9.22
CA ALA A 416 17.78 23.04 9.25
C ALA A 416 16.92 23.37 8.03
N ALA A 417 17.06 24.58 7.47
CA ALA A 417 16.35 25.01 6.27
C ALA A 417 16.70 24.19 5.01
N THR A 418 17.72 23.34 5.06
CA THR A 418 17.97 22.32 4.01
C THR A 418 16.76 21.40 3.80
N GLY A 419 15.92 21.20 4.83
CA GLY A 419 14.64 20.50 4.69
C GLY A 419 13.70 21.17 3.66
N ILE A 420 13.61 22.51 3.65
CA ILE A 420 12.83 23.25 2.66
C ILE A 420 13.42 23.06 1.26
N VAL A 421 14.74 23.08 1.14
CA VAL A 421 15.42 22.82 -0.15
C VAL A 421 15.08 21.43 -0.66
N ALA A 422 15.11 20.41 0.20
CA ALA A 422 14.75 19.03 -0.17
C ALA A 422 13.28 18.91 -0.59
N MET A 423 12.36 19.58 0.10
CA MET A 423 10.92 19.57 -0.22
C MET A 423 10.58 20.20 -1.57
N PHE A 424 11.38 21.18 -2.01
CA PHE A 424 11.09 22.04 -3.16
C PHE A 424 12.20 22.03 -4.21
N ALA A 425 13.06 21.01 -4.24
CA ALA A 425 14.15 20.91 -5.21
C ALA A 425 13.59 20.98 -6.64
N ASP A 426 12.61 20.14 -6.93
CA ASP A 426 11.94 20.08 -8.24
C ASP A 426 10.63 20.88 -8.21
N GLN A 427 9.79 20.65 -7.20
CA GLN A 427 8.46 21.25 -7.09
C GLN A 427 8.45 22.75 -6.75
N SER A 428 7.41 23.43 -7.20
CA SER A 428 7.13 24.84 -6.91
C SER A 428 6.19 24.99 -5.71
N LEU A 429 6.11 26.20 -5.13
CA LEU A 429 5.11 26.50 -4.09
C LEU A 429 3.68 26.30 -4.58
N PHE A 430 3.40 26.69 -5.83
CA PHE A 430 2.09 26.49 -6.46
C PHE A 430 1.76 25.00 -6.57
N GLY A 431 2.69 24.20 -7.12
CA GLY A 431 2.53 22.75 -7.26
C GLY A 431 2.27 22.07 -5.91
N ALA A 432 3.07 22.35 -4.88
CA ALA A 432 2.88 21.77 -3.56
C ALA A 432 1.54 22.17 -2.90
N ARG A 433 1.08 23.42 -3.08
CA ARG A 433 -0.24 23.85 -2.60
C ARG A 433 -1.37 23.12 -3.31
N ARG A 434 -1.24 22.92 -4.63
CA ARG A 434 -2.24 22.21 -5.42
C ARG A 434 -2.29 20.72 -5.05
N ALA A 435 -1.13 20.10 -4.87
CA ALA A 435 -1.01 18.74 -4.34
C ALA A 435 -1.70 18.64 -2.98
N THR A 436 -1.35 19.50 -2.02
CA THR A 436 -1.96 19.51 -0.69
C THR A 436 -3.48 19.69 -0.76
N ALA A 437 -3.98 20.56 -1.63
CA ALA A 437 -5.43 20.75 -1.83
C ALA A 437 -6.13 19.48 -2.33
N LEU A 438 -5.52 18.73 -3.26
CA LEU A 438 -6.08 17.46 -3.75
C LEU A 438 -6.03 16.37 -2.67
N HIS A 439 -4.95 16.28 -1.91
CA HIS A 439 -4.83 15.33 -0.79
C HIS A 439 -5.87 15.62 0.31
N THR A 440 -6.12 16.89 0.64
CA THR A 440 -7.17 17.28 1.59
C THR A 440 -8.57 17.03 1.01
N LEU A 441 -8.80 17.30 -0.27
CA LEU A 441 -10.10 17.10 -0.91
C LEU A 441 -10.55 15.62 -0.88
N TYR A 442 -9.64 14.71 -1.25
CA TYR A 442 -9.94 13.29 -1.36
C TYR A 442 -9.62 12.49 -0.08
N GLY A 443 -8.73 12.99 0.76
CA GLY A 443 -8.31 12.34 2.00
C GLY A 443 -7.44 11.08 1.81
N PRO A 444 -7.00 10.46 2.92
CA PRO A 444 -7.44 10.73 4.29
C PRO A 444 -6.76 11.95 4.93
N ASP A 445 -7.57 12.90 5.42
CA ASP A 445 -7.17 14.02 6.27
C ASP A 445 -7.89 13.93 7.62
N VAL A 446 -7.34 13.10 8.51
CA VAL A 446 -7.94 12.76 9.80
C VAL A 446 -7.57 13.80 10.85
N PRO A 447 -8.57 14.45 11.49
CA PRO A 447 -8.32 15.50 12.49
C PRO A 447 -7.45 15.04 13.66
N TRP A 448 -6.73 15.98 14.28
CA TRP A 448 -5.77 15.71 15.35
C TRP A 448 -6.40 15.03 16.58
N PHE A 449 -7.67 15.33 16.89
CA PHE A 449 -8.38 14.78 18.04
C PHE A 449 -8.81 13.31 17.85
N GLN A 450 -8.71 12.77 16.61
CA GLN A 450 -8.98 11.36 16.31
C GLN A 450 -7.72 10.49 16.35
N GLU A 451 -6.64 10.93 17.01
CA GLU A 451 -5.42 10.12 17.20
C GLU A 451 -5.70 8.74 17.85
N ILE A 452 -6.82 8.60 18.59
CA ILE A 452 -7.25 7.32 19.16
C ILE A 452 -7.43 6.22 18.10
N LEU A 453 -7.78 6.57 16.85
CA LEU A 453 -7.93 5.62 15.75
C LEU A 453 -6.66 4.79 15.53
N ARG A 454 -5.47 5.39 15.69
CA ARG A 454 -4.20 4.67 15.54
C ARG A 454 -4.07 3.51 16.52
N TYR A 455 -4.55 3.71 17.74
CA TYR A 455 -4.49 2.69 18.79
C TYR A 455 -5.65 1.69 18.66
N GLN A 456 -6.80 2.11 18.14
CA GLN A 456 -7.88 1.19 17.77
C GLN A 456 -7.42 0.23 16.66
N TYR A 457 -6.75 0.74 15.61
CA TYR A 457 -6.14 -0.11 14.59
C TYR A 457 -5.07 -1.05 15.16
N LEU A 458 -4.21 -0.56 16.05
CA LEU A 458 -3.17 -1.39 16.69
C LEU A 458 -3.75 -2.54 17.53
N LEU A 459 -4.89 -2.32 18.18
CA LEU A 459 -5.58 -3.33 19.01
C LEU A 459 -6.65 -4.11 18.23
N GLY A 460 -6.91 -3.72 16.98
CA GLY A 460 -7.81 -4.41 16.06
C GLY A 460 -7.25 -5.75 15.60
N PHE A 461 -8.10 -6.56 14.99
CA PHE A 461 -7.75 -7.90 14.48
C PHE A 461 -7.45 -7.92 12.98
N ASP A 462 -7.31 -6.74 12.37
CA ASP A 462 -6.94 -6.55 10.97
C ASP A 462 -5.42 -6.60 10.76
N LEU A 463 -4.95 -6.25 9.55
CA LEU A 463 -3.53 -6.19 9.20
C LEU A 463 -2.75 -5.07 9.90
N GLN A 464 -3.42 -4.14 10.60
CA GLN A 464 -2.79 -3.05 11.34
C GLN A 464 -2.45 -3.46 12.79
N GLY A 465 -3.13 -4.48 13.32
CA GLY A 465 -3.03 -4.90 14.72
C GLY A 465 -2.38 -6.26 14.94
N ASP A 466 -1.44 -6.67 14.08
CA ASP A 466 -0.70 -7.93 14.21
C ASP A 466 0.19 -7.98 15.48
N LEU A 467 0.57 -9.21 15.90
CA LEU A 467 1.39 -9.39 17.10
C LEU A 467 2.75 -8.67 17.01
N ALA A 468 3.32 -8.60 15.80
CA ALA A 468 4.64 -8.04 15.57
C ALA A 468 4.62 -6.51 15.72
N ARG A 469 3.52 -5.84 15.37
CA ARG A 469 3.29 -4.40 15.60
C ARG A 469 2.90 -4.08 17.03
N ARG A 470 2.09 -4.92 17.69
CA ARG A 470 1.69 -4.71 19.09
C ARG A 470 2.88 -4.76 20.04
N ALA A 471 3.78 -5.72 19.83
CA ALA A 471 4.92 -5.98 20.72
C ALA A 471 5.80 -4.74 20.99
N PRO A 472 6.37 -4.06 19.98
CA PRO A 472 7.22 -2.89 20.21
C PRO A 472 6.46 -1.76 20.90
N VAL A 473 5.20 -1.51 20.57
CA VAL A 473 4.46 -0.36 21.13
C VAL A 473 4.03 -0.61 22.57
N LEU A 474 3.24 -1.67 22.81
CA LEU A 474 2.62 -1.93 24.12
C LEU A 474 3.67 -2.23 25.20
N LEU A 475 4.66 -3.06 24.88
CA LEU A 475 5.70 -3.45 25.84
C LEU A 475 6.65 -2.27 26.14
N THR A 476 6.94 -1.42 25.15
CA THR A 476 7.72 -0.20 25.39
C THR A 476 6.97 0.78 26.28
N PHE A 477 5.65 0.95 26.09
CA PHE A 477 4.83 1.82 26.95
C PHE A 477 4.80 1.33 28.40
N VAL A 478 4.62 0.03 28.64
CA VAL A 478 4.68 -0.52 30.00
C VAL A 478 6.06 -0.29 30.63
N VAL A 479 7.15 -0.56 29.89
CA VAL A 479 8.51 -0.32 30.39
C VAL A 479 8.74 1.17 30.67
N ALA A 480 8.24 2.06 29.81
CA ALA A 480 8.37 3.51 29.98
C ALA A 480 7.62 4.02 31.21
N VAL A 481 6.37 3.57 31.42
CA VAL A 481 5.56 3.93 32.59
C VAL A 481 6.24 3.45 33.87
N HIS A 482 6.65 2.18 33.93
CA HIS A 482 7.35 1.64 35.11
C HIS A 482 8.66 2.38 35.38
N THR A 483 9.44 2.67 34.32
CA THR A 483 10.66 3.49 34.42
C THR A 483 10.35 4.88 34.97
N GLY A 484 9.27 5.52 34.52
CA GLY A 484 8.80 6.81 35.02
C GLY A 484 8.48 6.79 36.52
N LEU A 485 7.76 5.77 36.99
CA LEU A 485 7.46 5.59 38.42
C LEU A 485 8.73 5.47 39.27
N LEU A 486 9.71 4.71 38.79
CA LEU A 486 11.00 4.56 39.49
C LEU A 486 11.83 5.87 39.45
N LEU A 487 11.79 6.60 38.34
CA LEU A 487 12.47 7.89 38.20
C LEU A 487 11.89 8.94 39.16
N LEU A 488 10.57 8.99 39.31
CA LEU A 488 9.89 9.86 40.29
C LEU A 488 10.31 9.52 41.74
N ARG A 489 10.69 8.27 42.00
CA ARG A 489 11.26 7.80 43.27
C ARG A 489 12.78 7.94 43.37
N GLY A 490 13.41 8.69 42.46
CA GLY A 490 14.83 9.03 42.54
C GLY A 490 15.78 8.01 41.93
N ALA A 491 15.29 6.98 41.21
CA ALA A 491 16.15 6.00 40.55
C ALA A 491 17.14 6.61 39.54
N GLY A 492 16.87 7.81 39.03
CA GLY A 492 17.78 8.54 38.15
C GLY A 492 19.07 9.03 38.85
N ARG A 493 19.11 9.02 40.18
CA ARG A 493 20.30 9.39 40.97
C ARG A 493 21.29 8.23 41.14
N LEU A 494 20.90 7.01 40.74
CA LEU A 494 21.76 5.84 40.82
C LEU A 494 22.98 6.00 39.88
N PRO A 495 24.14 5.42 40.25
CA PRO A 495 25.37 5.52 39.45
C PRO A 495 25.16 5.10 38.00
N GLY A 496 25.64 5.93 37.07
CA GLY A 496 25.55 5.66 35.63
C GLY A 496 24.16 5.79 34.99
N LEU A 497 23.13 6.27 35.71
CA LEU A 497 21.73 6.32 35.24
C LEU A 497 21.11 7.73 35.11
N ARG A 498 21.93 8.78 35.29
CA ARG A 498 21.48 10.19 35.22
C ARG A 498 20.68 10.54 33.96
N TRP A 499 20.98 9.90 32.82
CA TRP A 499 20.37 10.21 31.52
C TRP A 499 19.30 9.20 31.08
N ALA A 500 19.00 8.18 31.89
CA ALA A 500 18.05 7.11 31.53
C ALA A 500 16.62 7.60 31.27
N HIS A 501 16.26 8.80 31.75
CA HIS A 501 14.98 9.45 31.52
C HIS A 501 14.83 10.05 30.10
N VAL A 502 15.92 10.27 29.37
CA VAL A 502 15.85 11.00 28.09
C VAL A 502 15.10 10.21 27.01
N PRO A 503 15.41 8.92 26.73
CA PRO A 503 14.66 8.16 25.73
C PRO A 503 13.15 8.08 25.98
N PRO A 504 12.64 7.71 27.18
CA PRO A 504 11.18 7.65 27.41
C PRO A 504 10.49 9.02 27.29
N LEU A 505 11.17 10.12 27.67
CA LEU A 505 10.61 11.46 27.45
C LEU A 505 10.58 11.83 25.97
N CYS A 506 11.62 11.48 25.20
CA CYS A 506 11.61 11.69 23.75
C CYS A 506 10.51 10.86 23.08
N LEU A 507 10.29 9.62 23.54
CA LEU A 507 9.19 8.78 23.08
C LEU A 507 7.84 9.45 23.36
N ALA A 508 7.61 9.92 24.59
CA ALA A 508 6.36 10.57 24.98
C ALA A 508 6.08 11.84 24.15
N VAL A 509 7.08 12.70 23.94
CA VAL A 509 6.93 13.89 23.09
C VAL A 509 6.71 13.51 21.63
N SER A 510 7.39 12.48 21.12
CA SER A 510 7.21 12.01 19.74
C SER A 510 5.79 11.48 19.52
N VAL A 511 5.26 10.69 20.47
CA VAL A 511 3.87 10.20 20.45
C VAL A 511 2.88 11.36 20.52
N ALA A 512 3.15 12.40 21.32
CA ALA A 512 2.30 13.60 21.33
C ALA A 512 2.31 14.31 19.97
N LEU A 513 3.47 14.42 19.31
CA LEU A 513 3.59 15.03 17.99
C LEU A 513 2.92 14.21 16.87
N MET A 514 2.75 12.89 17.04
CA MET A 514 2.00 12.05 16.09
C MET A 514 0.56 12.52 15.89
N THR A 515 -0.05 13.15 16.89
CA THR A 515 -1.42 13.72 16.79
C THR A 515 -1.58 14.67 15.61
N LEU A 516 -0.51 15.37 15.22
CA LEU A 516 -0.48 16.36 14.14
C LEU A 516 -0.35 15.74 12.74
N THR A 517 -0.15 14.43 12.63
CA THR A 517 0.00 13.75 11.32
C THR A 517 -1.38 13.58 10.66
N PRO A 518 -1.55 13.84 9.35
CA PRO A 518 -2.87 13.82 8.70
C PRO A 518 -3.49 12.42 8.60
N SER A 519 -2.70 11.34 8.63
CA SER A 519 -3.22 9.96 8.66
C SER A 519 -2.85 9.23 9.95
N LYS A 520 -3.67 8.26 10.37
CA LYS A 520 -3.56 7.59 11.69
C LYS A 520 -3.14 6.13 11.62
N TRP A 521 -2.42 5.71 10.57
CA TRP A 521 -1.99 4.33 10.38
C TRP A 521 -0.94 3.86 11.39
N THR A 522 -0.91 2.55 11.70
CA THR A 522 0.02 2.00 12.70
C THR A 522 1.48 2.00 12.23
N HIS A 523 1.73 2.01 10.93
CA HIS A 523 3.08 2.02 10.36
C HIS A 523 3.95 3.20 10.81
N TYR A 524 3.35 4.35 11.18
CA TYR A 524 4.11 5.51 11.71
C TYR A 524 4.87 5.22 12.99
N PHE A 525 4.51 4.17 13.74
CA PHE A 525 5.35 3.71 14.86
C PHE A 525 6.75 3.29 14.40
N GLY A 526 6.94 2.85 13.15
CA GLY A 526 8.24 2.53 12.57
C GLY A 526 9.26 3.67 12.68
N ALA A 527 8.83 4.92 12.53
CA ALA A 527 9.69 6.10 12.68
C ALA A 527 10.26 6.26 14.10
N LEU A 528 9.68 5.60 15.10
CA LEU A 528 10.13 5.66 16.49
C LEU A 528 11.16 4.57 16.85
N THR A 529 11.53 3.69 15.93
CA THR A 529 12.36 2.49 16.19
C THR A 529 13.61 2.77 17.04
N GLY A 530 14.41 3.78 16.69
CA GLY A 530 15.61 4.13 17.44
C GLY A 530 15.34 4.60 18.87
N VAL A 531 14.29 5.40 19.08
CA VAL A 531 13.92 5.96 20.39
C VAL A 531 13.19 4.92 21.25
N GLY A 532 12.32 4.12 20.65
CA GLY A 532 11.60 3.02 21.29
C GLY A 532 12.57 1.96 21.81
N ALA A 533 13.50 1.48 20.97
CA ALA A 533 14.52 0.53 21.38
C ALA A 533 15.44 1.07 22.48
N ALA A 534 15.81 2.36 22.41
CA ALA A 534 16.56 3.03 23.48
C ALA A 534 15.77 3.11 24.79
N THR A 535 14.46 3.35 24.71
CA THR A 535 13.56 3.42 25.87
C THR A 535 13.47 2.09 26.60
N VAL A 536 13.25 0.99 25.87
CA VAL A 536 13.24 -0.35 26.46
C VAL A 536 14.59 -0.66 27.11
N THR A 537 15.68 -0.47 26.37
CA THR A 537 17.03 -0.81 26.85
C THR A 537 17.41 -0.01 28.10
N ALA A 538 17.21 1.31 28.09
CA ALA A 538 17.50 2.17 29.22
C ALA A 538 16.59 1.89 30.42
N GLY A 539 15.30 1.65 30.16
CA GLY A 539 14.32 1.29 31.17
C GLY A 539 14.67 0.00 31.90
N VAL A 540 14.93 -1.09 31.16
CA VAL A 540 15.31 -2.39 31.75
C VAL A 540 16.59 -2.30 32.57
N VAL A 541 17.60 -1.55 32.11
CA VAL A 541 18.85 -1.34 32.87
C VAL A 541 18.57 -0.57 34.16
N LEU A 542 17.76 0.50 34.10
CA LEU A 542 17.36 1.27 35.27
C LEU A 542 16.57 0.41 36.26
N ILE A 543 15.57 -0.33 35.79
CA ILE A 543 14.75 -1.25 36.60
C ILE A 543 15.65 -2.28 37.30
N THR A 544 16.60 -2.87 36.57
CA THR A 544 17.53 -3.87 37.11
C THR A 544 18.43 -3.27 38.19
N ALA A 545 18.94 -2.06 37.98
CA ALA A 545 19.78 -1.36 38.96
C ALA A 545 18.99 -0.96 40.21
N THR A 546 17.79 -0.41 40.05
CA THR A 546 16.87 -0.05 41.14
C THR A 546 16.51 -1.28 41.97
N ALA A 547 16.22 -2.40 41.32
CA ALA A 547 15.95 -3.65 42.02
C ALA A 547 17.14 -4.20 42.81
N ARG A 548 18.39 -3.82 42.49
CA ARG A 548 19.57 -4.21 43.29
C ARG A 548 19.76 -3.32 44.50
N GLN A 549 19.49 -2.02 44.35
CA GLN A 549 19.90 -1.01 45.34
C GLN A 549 18.74 -0.53 46.22
N VAL A 550 17.50 -0.58 45.74
CA VAL A 550 16.34 0.11 46.34
C VAL A 550 15.14 -0.84 46.55
N SER A 551 15.31 -2.15 46.40
CA SER A 551 14.21 -3.14 46.54
C SER A 551 13.63 -3.28 47.96
N ARG A 552 14.15 -2.52 48.94
CA ARG A 552 13.60 -2.47 50.30
C ARG A 552 12.49 -1.44 50.45
N ASP A 553 12.40 -0.47 49.54
CA ASP A 553 11.34 0.54 49.53
C ASP A 553 10.01 -0.10 49.13
N ARG A 554 9.00 0.05 50.00
CA ARG A 554 7.65 -0.51 49.80
C ARG A 554 6.98 0.03 48.54
N VAL A 555 7.21 1.29 48.19
CA VAL A 555 6.60 1.89 47.00
C VAL A 555 7.26 1.39 45.72
N VAL A 556 8.57 1.17 45.72
CA VAL A 556 9.28 0.56 44.59
C VAL A 556 8.80 -0.88 44.35
N VAL A 557 8.54 -1.62 45.44
CA VAL A 557 7.96 -2.98 45.38
C VAL A 557 6.52 -2.94 44.87
N LEU A 558 5.68 -2.00 45.33
CA LEU A 558 4.31 -1.82 44.84
C LEU A 558 4.27 -1.43 43.36
N ALA A 559 5.16 -0.54 42.92
CA ALA A 559 5.34 -0.21 41.51
C ALA A 559 5.74 -1.45 40.70
N GLY A 560 6.60 -2.32 41.26
CA GLY A 560 6.91 -3.63 40.68
C GLY A 560 5.68 -4.52 40.50
N LEU A 561 4.81 -4.63 41.50
CA LEU A 561 3.54 -5.39 41.42
C LEU A 561 2.62 -4.85 40.32
N LEU A 562 2.33 -3.55 40.33
CA LEU A 562 1.47 -2.91 39.34
C LEU A 562 2.06 -3.04 37.93
N GLY A 563 3.36 -2.79 37.78
CA GLY A 563 4.07 -2.96 36.52
C GLY A 563 4.05 -4.42 36.04
N THR A 564 4.02 -5.40 36.94
CA THR A 564 4.00 -6.83 36.58
C THR A 564 2.63 -7.19 36.03
N ALA A 565 1.56 -6.74 36.67
CA ALA A 565 0.20 -6.90 36.16
C ALA A 565 0.04 -6.24 34.78
N MET A 566 0.50 -4.98 34.65
CA MET A 566 0.48 -4.27 33.36
C MET A 566 1.29 -5.00 32.27
N ALA A 567 2.47 -5.50 32.60
CA ALA A 567 3.32 -6.23 31.65
C ALA A 567 2.70 -7.56 31.23
N ALA A 568 2.08 -8.29 32.16
CA ALA A 568 1.38 -9.54 31.86
C ALA A 568 0.17 -9.31 30.93
N VAL A 569 -0.63 -8.27 31.19
CA VAL A 569 -1.75 -7.88 30.33
C VAL A 569 -1.27 -7.41 28.97
N ALA A 570 -0.24 -6.56 28.90
CA ALA A 570 0.32 -6.11 27.64
C ALA A 570 0.89 -7.26 26.82
N ALA A 571 1.63 -8.19 27.44
CA ALA A 571 2.12 -9.39 26.76
C ALA A 571 0.96 -10.26 26.26
N ALA A 572 -0.08 -10.46 27.06
CA ALA A 572 -1.28 -11.17 26.62
C ALA A 572 -1.94 -10.50 25.40
N LEU A 573 -2.09 -9.17 25.41
CA LEU A 573 -2.64 -8.41 24.29
C LEU A 573 -1.77 -8.48 23.02
N VAL A 574 -0.44 -8.53 23.18
CA VAL A 574 0.49 -8.75 22.06
C VAL A 574 0.19 -10.09 21.40
N PHE A 575 0.17 -11.18 22.18
CA PHE A 575 -0.04 -12.52 21.64
C PHE A 575 -1.52 -12.85 21.36
N ALA A 576 -2.45 -11.97 21.73
CA ALA A 576 -3.83 -11.97 21.25
C ALA A 576 -3.95 -11.46 19.80
N GLY A 577 -2.95 -10.76 19.28
CA GLY A 577 -2.84 -10.47 17.85
C GLY A 577 -2.50 -11.72 17.04
N LYS A 578 -2.96 -11.77 15.79
CA LYS A 578 -2.57 -12.81 14.82
C LYS A 578 -1.13 -12.58 14.36
N ASN A 579 -0.47 -13.61 13.81
CA ASN A 579 0.79 -13.45 13.07
C ASN A 579 0.51 -13.19 11.58
N ASN A 580 -0.33 -12.21 11.29
CA ASN A 580 -0.80 -11.91 9.94
C ASN A 580 0.08 -10.85 9.27
N TRP A 581 0.37 -11.07 7.98
CA TRP A 581 1.22 -10.20 7.17
C TRP A 581 0.50 -9.76 5.90
N PHE A 582 0.97 -8.67 5.30
CA PHE A 582 0.29 -8.05 4.18
C PHE A 582 0.25 -8.98 2.95
N LEU A 583 -0.97 -9.22 2.45
CA LEU A 583 -1.25 -9.91 1.19
C LEU A 583 -0.53 -11.28 1.14
N HIS A 584 0.09 -11.62 0.01
CA HIS A 584 0.78 -12.88 -0.21
C HIS A 584 2.02 -13.11 0.67
N SER A 585 2.45 -12.11 1.46
CA SER A 585 3.51 -12.34 2.47
C SER A 585 3.06 -13.28 3.58
N GLN A 586 1.75 -13.47 3.73
CA GLN A 586 1.13 -14.38 4.69
C GLN A 586 1.31 -15.86 4.33
N TYR A 587 1.58 -16.20 3.05
CA TYR A 587 1.52 -17.58 2.59
C TYR A 587 2.58 -18.46 3.26
N GLY A 588 2.13 -19.48 3.98
CA GLY A 588 2.99 -20.41 4.73
C GLY A 588 3.39 -19.93 6.13
N VAL A 589 2.98 -18.72 6.55
CA VAL A 589 3.31 -18.17 7.87
C VAL A 589 2.57 -18.95 8.99
N PRO A 590 3.29 -19.51 9.98
CA PRO A 590 2.67 -20.15 11.14
C PRO A 590 1.85 -19.18 11.99
N TRP A 591 0.70 -19.64 12.51
CA TRP A 591 -0.24 -18.83 13.31
C TRP A 591 -0.75 -17.57 12.58
N GLY A 592 -0.81 -17.64 11.25
CA GLY A 592 -1.29 -16.54 10.42
C GLY A 592 -2.71 -16.10 10.75
N GLU A 593 -3.61 -17.05 10.99
CA GLU A 593 -5.04 -16.77 11.20
C GLU A 593 -5.51 -16.86 12.66
N GLN A 594 -4.61 -17.18 13.59
CA GLN A 594 -4.97 -17.41 14.98
C GLN A 594 -3.96 -16.81 15.95
N PRO A 595 -4.42 -16.33 17.11
CA PRO A 595 -3.52 -15.87 18.16
C PRO A 595 -2.65 -16.98 18.76
N LEU A 596 -1.51 -16.61 19.34
CA LEU A 596 -0.56 -17.57 19.92
C LEU A 596 -1.01 -18.01 21.31
N ARG A 597 -1.52 -19.24 21.43
CA ARG A 597 -1.92 -19.84 22.71
C ARG A 597 -0.80 -20.67 23.34
N PRO A 598 -0.69 -20.69 24.68
CA PRO A 598 -1.52 -19.98 25.67
C PRO A 598 -1.06 -18.53 25.94
N LEU A 599 -0.08 -17.99 25.21
CA LEU A 599 0.57 -16.70 25.48
C LEU A 599 -0.36 -15.48 25.38
N ASN A 600 -1.48 -15.62 24.67
CA ASN A 600 -2.56 -14.64 24.55
C ASN A 600 -3.37 -14.42 25.86
N SER A 601 -3.09 -15.18 26.92
CA SER A 601 -3.67 -15.00 28.26
C SER A 601 -2.67 -14.35 29.22
N PRO A 602 -3.10 -13.55 30.21
CA PRO A 602 -2.19 -13.07 31.25
C PRO A 602 -1.69 -14.18 32.18
N LEU A 603 -2.38 -15.33 32.23
CA LEU A 603 -2.10 -16.41 33.19
C LEU A 603 -0.69 -17.01 33.05
N PRO A 604 -0.17 -17.38 31.86
CA PRO A 604 1.19 -17.90 31.74
C PRO A 604 2.25 -16.89 32.18
N TRP A 605 2.06 -15.60 31.90
CA TRP A 605 2.98 -14.54 32.29
C TRP A 605 3.01 -14.34 33.81
N LEU A 606 1.83 -14.39 34.45
CA LEU A 606 1.71 -14.34 35.90
C LEU A 606 2.25 -15.61 36.57
N LEU A 607 2.06 -16.79 35.98
CA LEU A 607 2.63 -18.05 36.46
C LEU A 607 4.16 -17.97 36.47
N VAL A 608 4.77 -17.50 35.38
CA VAL A 608 6.22 -17.28 35.31
C VAL A 608 6.67 -16.29 36.39
N ALA A 609 5.93 -15.20 36.61
CA ALA A 609 6.25 -14.26 37.67
C ALA A 609 6.19 -14.91 39.06
N VAL A 610 5.15 -15.70 39.36
CA VAL A 610 5.00 -16.44 40.62
C VAL A 610 6.15 -17.42 40.82
N VAL A 611 6.47 -18.24 39.82
CA VAL A 611 7.57 -19.22 39.88
C VAL A 611 8.92 -18.52 40.16
N LEU A 612 9.19 -17.40 39.48
CA LEU A 612 10.42 -16.63 39.71
C LEU A 612 10.47 -15.95 41.09
N LEU A 613 9.32 -15.63 41.68
CA LEU A 613 9.22 -15.07 43.04
C LEU A 613 9.45 -16.11 44.14
N LEU A 614 9.20 -17.40 43.86
CA LEU A 614 9.45 -18.51 44.80
C LEU A 614 10.94 -18.78 45.04
N VAL A 615 11.85 -18.18 44.26
CA VAL A 615 13.30 -18.31 44.45
C VAL A 615 13.72 -17.67 45.80
N PRO A 616 14.28 -18.45 46.75
CA PRO A 616 14.58 -17.98 48.10
C PRO A 616 15.52 -16.76 48.13
N GLY A 617 15.26 -15.83 49.05
CA GLY A 617 16.16 -14.71 49.35
C GLY A 617 16.20 -13.57 48.33
N ARG A 618 15.43 -13.63 47.21
CA ARG A 618 15.43 -12.59 46.17
C ARG A 618 14.06 -12.06 45.76
N SER A 619 12.98 -12.47 46.42
CA SER A 619 11.59 -12.15 46.05
C SER A 619 11.33 -10.65 45.83
N ARG A 620 11.76 -9.77 46.74
CA ARG A 620 11.60 -8.31 46.57
C ARG A 620 12.38 -7.74 45.39
N GLN A 621 13.60 -8.20 45.15
CA GLN A 621 14.39 -7.75 44.00
C GLN A 621 13.75 -8.24 42.69
N MET A 622 13.28 -9.49 42.70
CA MET A 622 12.64 -10.09 41.55
C MET A 622 11.36 -9.36 41.18
N LEU A 623 10.52 -9.03 42.16
CA LEU A 623 9.27 -8.30 41.95
C LEU A 623 9.46 -6.94 41.28
N VAL A 624 10.50 -6.19 41.65
CA VAL A 624 10.82 -4.91 41.01
C VAL A 624 11.28 -5.10 39.56
N ARG A 625 11.95 -6.23 39.25
CA ARG A 625 12.44 -6.56 37.90
C ARG A 625 11.39 -7.23 37.01
N MET A 626 10.35 -7.82 37.57
CA MET A 626 9.35 -8.60 36.81
C MET A 626 8.78 -7.87 35.59
N PRO A 627 8.44 -6.57 35.63
CA PRO A 627 7.92 -5.88 34.45
C PRO A 627 8.93 -5.87 33.28
N ALA A 628 10.22 -5.72 33.60
CA ALA A 628 11.31 -5.78 32.61
C ALA A 628 11.55 -7.20 32.09
N VAL A 629 11.43 -8.22 32.95
CA VAL A 629 11.60 -9.63 32.56
C VAL A 629 10.48 -10.07 31.63
N ILE A 630 9.22 -9.78 31.98
CA ILE A 630 8.06 -10.09 31.13
C ILE A 630 8.14 -9.29 29.82
N GLY A 631 8.37 -7.97 29.89
CA GLY A 631 8.43 -7.12 28.70
C GLY A 631 9.55 -7.51 27.73
N ALA A 632 10.79 -7.67 28.21
CA ALA A 632 11.91 -8.07 27.36
C ALA A 632 11.78 -9.52 26.88
N GLY A 633 11.23 -10.42 27.70
CA GLY A 633 10.94 -11.80 27.34
C GLY A 633 9.91 -11.89 26.21
N ALA A 634 8.77 -11.19 26.35
CA ALA A 634 7.73 -11.12 25.33
C ALA A 634 8.23 -10.51 24.01
N MET A 635 9.07 -9.47 24.05
CA MET A 635 9.74 -8.94 22.85
C MET A 635 10.65 -9.99 22.21
N GLY A 636 11.45 -10.72 23.01
CA GLY A 636 12.32 -11.78 22.51
C GLY A 636 11.56 -12.92 21.85
N VAL A 637 10.45 -13.36 22.47
CA VAL A 637 9.54 -14.37 21.89
C VAL A 637 8.94 -13.85 20.58
N THR A 638 8.49 -12.60 20.54
CA THR A 638 7.95 -11.99 19.32
C THR A 638 8.98 -12.01 18.19
N VAL A 639 10.21 -11.54 18.43
CA VAL A 639 11.30 -11.56 17.43
C VAL A 639 11.57 -12.99 16.95
N ALA A 640 11.60 -13.97 17.85
CA ALA A 640 11.83 -15.36 17.48
C ALA A 640 10.68 -15.94 16.63
N VAL A 641 9.42 -15.67 17.00
CA VAL A 641 8.23 -16.08 16.24
C VAL A 641 8.26 -15.48 14.84
N VAL A 642 8.50 -14.17 14.73
CA VAL A 642 8.53 -13.46 13.44
C VAL A 642 9.65 -14.00 12.55
N LEU A 643 10.88 -14.10 13.05
CA LEU A 643 12.00 -14.60 12.25
C LEU A 643 11.82 -16.06 11.85
N SER A 644 11.39 -16.93 12.78
CA SER A 644 11.15 -18.34 12.46
C SER A 644 10.02 -18.53 11.46
N SER A 645 8.99 -17.68 11.51
CA SER A 645 7.85 -17.73 10.57
C SER A 645 8.30 -17.58 9.13
N PHE A 646 9.12 -16.56 8.83
CA PHE A 646 9.60 -16.32 7.45
C PHE A 646 10.72 -17.27 7.01
N VAL A 647 11.41 -17.92 7.94
CA VAL A 647 12.32 -19.03 7.61
C VAL A 647 11.52 -20.30 7.25
N VAL A 648 10.41 -20.55 7.94
CA VAL A 648 9.57 -21.75 7.74
C VAL A 648 8.61 -21.60 6.56
N ALA A 649 8.13 -20.40 6.25
CA ALA A 649 7.09 -20.19 5.24
C ALA A 649 7.46 -20.76 3.86
N PRO A 650 8.68 -20.55 3.31
CA PRO A 650 9.05 -21.14 2.02
C PRO A 650 9.12 -22.68 2.05
N VAL A 651 9.46 -23.26 3.20
CA VAL A 651 9.50 -24.72 3.37
C VAL A 651 8.09 -25.31 3.41
N ARG A 652 7.15 -24.62 4.09
CA ARG A 652 5.74 -25.01 4.08
C ARG A 652 5.09 -24.86 2.71
N GLN A 653 5.52 -23.86 1.94
CA GLN A 653 5.08 -23.60 0.58
C GLN A 653 5.98 -24.27 -0.48
N ALA A 654 6.57 -25.42 -0.17
CA ALA A 654 7.42 -26.13 -1.13
C ALA A 654 6.61 -26.49 -2.40
N GLY A 655 7.01 -25.92 -3.55
CA GLY A 655 6.31 -26.07 -4.83
C GLY A 655 5.18 -25.06 -5.07
N GLY A 656 4.80 -24.27 -4.05
CA GLY A 656 3.87 -23.15 -4.14
C GLY A 656 4.58 -21.79 -4.06
N TYR A 657 3.79 -20.72 -4.00
CA TYR A 657 4.31 -19.37 -3.85
C TYR A 657 4.62 -19.03 -2.38
N SER A 658 5.76 -18.38 -2.15
CA SER A 658 6.05 -17.63 -0.92
C SER A 658 6.93 -16.44 -1.25
N ILE A 659 6.86 -15.37 -0.45
CA ILE A 659 7.69 -14.18 -0.68
C ILE A 659 9.19 -14.48 -0.57
N GLY A 660 9.59 -15.36 0.35
CA GLY A 660 10.98 -15.80 0.48
C GLY A 660 11.42 -16.64 -0.73
N GLY A 661 10.56 -17.52 -1.24
CA GLY A 661 10.82 -18.29 -2.45
C GLY A 661 10.97 -17.41 -3.69
N GLN A 662 10.10 -16.41 -3.86
CA GLN A 662 10.22 -15.41 -4.91
C GLN A 662 11.58 -14.72 -4.86
N ASN A 663 12.02 -14.24 -3.69
CA ASN A 663 13.27 -13.49 -3.59
C ASN A 663 14.53 -14.36 -3.79
N LEU A 664 14.43 -15.68 -3.55
CA LEU A 664 15.52 -16.62 -3.80
C LEU A 664 15.60 -17.09 -5.25
N THR A 665 14.57 -16.85 -6.05
CA THR A 665 14.50 -17.26 -7.47
C THR A 665 14.45 -16.03 -8.39
N ALA A 666 14.92 -16.15 -9.63
CA ALA A 666 14.93 -15.05 -10.59
C ALA A 666 13.66 -15.03 -11.48
N GLY A 667 12.47 -15.15 -10.86
CA GLY A 667 11.18 -15.30 -11.55
C GLY A 667 10.29 -14.05 -11.55
N CYS A 668 9.06 -14.20 -12.06
CA CYS A 668 7.98 -13.21 -12.01
C CYS A 668 7.16 -13.25 -10.72
N GLY A 669 7.67 -13.87 -9.65
CA GLY A 669 6.98 -13.93 -8.37
C GLY A 669 5.70 -14.75 -8.44
N ILE A 670 4.60 -14.24 -7.89
CA ILE A 670 3.33 -14.99 -7.82
C ILE A 670 2.78 -15.32 -9.20
N ALA A 671 3.05 -14.48 -10.21
CA ALA A 671 2.58 -14.71 -11.57
C ALA A 671 3.18 -15.97 -12.23
N ASP A 672 4.31 -16.50 -11.74
CA ASP A 672 4.84 -17.79 -12.20
C ASP A 672 4.07 -18.98 -11.63
N HIS A 673 3.32 -18.77 -10.55
CA HIS A 673 2.50 -19.77 -9.89
C HIS A 673 1.01 -19.65 -10.26
N VAL A 674 0.64 -18.69 -11.10
CA VAL A 674 -0.74 -18.53 -11.56
C VAL A 674 -0.88 -19.06 -12.98
N VAL A 675 -1.97 -19.79 -13.21
CA VAL A 675 -2.39 -20.23 -14.55
C VAL A 675 -3.71 -19.60 -14.92
N VAL A 676 -3.82 -19.22 -16.19
CA VAL A 676 -5.04 -18.79 -16.86
C VAL A 676 -5.66 -20.01 -17.50
N THR A 677 -6.96 -20.20 -17.29
CA THR A 677 -7.66 -21.41 -17.68
C THR A 677 -8.75 -21.13 -18.69
N PRO A 678 -8.52 -20.66 -19.93
CA PRO A 678 -9.61 -20.44 -20.88
C PRO A 678 -10.24 -21.77 -21.33
N ASP A 679 -11.54 -21.75 -21.67
CA ASP A 679 -12.19 -22.90 -22.28
C ASP A 679 -11.62 -23.16 -23.68
N VAL A 680 -11.38 -24.42 -24.02
CA VAL A 680 -10.95 -24.81 -25.37
C VAL A 680 -12.10 -24.56 -26.34
N PRO A 681 -11.89 -23.94 -27.53
CA PRO A 681 -12.95 -23.81 -28.52
C PRO A 681 -13.56 -25.17 -28.89
N GLY A 682 -14.86 -25.34 -28.66
CA GLY A 682 -15.54 -26.63 -28.83
C GLY A 682 -15.24 -27.68 -27.76
N GLY A 683 -14.61 -27.29 -26.65
CA GLY A 683 -14.21 -28.16 -25.54
C GLY A 683 -15.31 -28.48 -24.54
N ALA A 684 -16.50 -27.90 -24.67
CA ALA A 684 -17.68 -28.34 -23.92
C ALA A 684 -18.08 -29.74 -24.38
N LEU A 685 -18.08 -30.71 -23.46
CA LEU A 685 -18.41 -32.08 -23.82
C LEU A 685 -19.92 -32.23 -24.00
N THR A 686 -20.31 -33.16 -24.86
CA THR A 686 -21.73 -33.47 -25.13
C THR A 686 -22.04 -34.86 -24.62
N SER A 687 -23.16 -35.01 -23.91
CA SER A 687 -23.66 -36.30 -23.45
C SER A 687 -24.34 -37.03 -24.62
N HIS A 688 -24.17 -38.35 -24.69
CA HIS A 688 -24.88 -39.19 -25.66
C HIS A 688 -26.18 -39.80 -25.12
N ASP A 689 -26.35 -39.80 -23.79
CA ASP A 689 -27.51 -40.39 -23.09
C ASP A 689 -28.21 -39.37 -22.19
N ASP A 690 -29.48 -39.61 -21.89
CA ASP A 690 -30.26 -38.81 -20.94
C ASP A 690 -29.76 -38.96 -19.50
N ALA A 691 -29.88 -37.89 -18.70
CA ALA A 691 -29.55 -37.93 -17.29
C ALA A 691 -30.66 -38.58 -16.46
N HIS A 692 -30.28 -39.43 -15.51
CA HIS A 692 -31.18 -39.94 -14.47
C HIS A 692 -31.09 -39.03 -13.25
N ALA A 693 -32.15 -38.26 -13.00
CA ALA A 693 -32.22 -37.29 -11.92
C ALA A 693 -33.45 -37.55 -11.04
N ALA A 694 -33.25 -37.59 -9.73
CA ALA A 694 -34.30 -37.57 -8.72
C ALA A 694 -33.97 -36.45 -7.72
N GLY A 695 -34.85 -35.46 -7.57
CA GLY A 695 -34.57 -34.26 -6.76
C GLY A 695 -33.69 -33.20 -7.43
N PHE A 696 -33.05 -33.52 -8.56
CA PHE A 696 -32.34 -32.55 -9.41
C PHE A 696 -33.21 -32.13 -10.60
N ALA A 697 -33.22 -30.84 -10.93
CA ALA A 697 -33.92 -30.30 -12.09
C ALA A 697 -32.94 -29.91 -13.20
N ALA A 698 -33.20 -30.32 -14.43
CA ALA A 698 -32.39 -29.92 -15.59
C ALA A 698 -32.67 -28.45 -15.96
N GLY A 699 -31.62 -27.68 -16.21
CA GLY A 699 -31.70 -26.29 -16.64
C GLY A 699 -32.18 -25.29 -15.56
N ARG A 700 -32.31 -25.73 -14.30
CA ARG A 700 -32.69 -24.90 -13.14
C ARG A 700 -32.21 -25.53 -11.83
N GLY A 701 -32.68 -25.04 -10.69
CA GLY A 701 -32.32 -25.59 -9.37
C GLY A 701 -30.99 -25.08 -8.82
N HIS A 702 -30.61 -23.86 -9.16
CA HIS A 702 -29.48 -23.13 -8.58
C HIS A 702 -29.96 -21.80 -7.95
N ALA A 703 -29.08 -21.13 -7.21
CA ALA A 703 -29.38 -19.85 -6.58
C ALA A 703 -29.74 -18.77 -7.64
N PRO A 704 -30.85 -18.02 -7.44
CA PRO A 704 -31.21 -16.90 -8.31
C PRO A 704 -30.10 -15.83 -8.36
N GLY A 705 -29.85 -15.27 -9.54
CA GLY A 705 -28.83 -14.24 -9.76
C GLY A 705 -27.40 -14.79 -9.95
N PHE A 706 -27.21 -16.11 -9.89
CA PHE A 706 -25.94 -16.78 -10.18
C PHE A 706 -26.11 -17.74 -11.35
N ASP A 707 -25.91 -17.23 -12.55
CA ASP A 707 -26.08 -18.00 -13.78
C ASP A 707 -24.87 -18.92 -14.04
N PRO A 708 -25.08 -20.11 -14.64
CA PRO A 708 -24.01 -21.02 -15.01
C PRO A 708 -23.06 -20.37 -16.04
N PRO A 709 -21.80 -20.88 -16.15
CA PRO A 709 -20.85 -20.34 -17.09
C PRO A 709 -21.38 -20.31 -18.54
N PRO A 710 -21.09 -19.23 -19.29
CA PRO A 710 -21.57 -19.07 -20.65
C PRO A 710 -21.03 -20.19 -21.56
N GLY A 711 -21.88 -20.69 -22.47
CA GLY A 711 -21.55 -21.77 -23.40
C GLY A 711 -21.87 -23.18 -22.90
N ILE A 712 -22.26 -23.33 -21.62
CA ILE A 712 -22.77 -24.59 -21.09
C ILE A 712 -24.25 -24.75 -21.46
N ARG A 713 -24.59 -25.89 -22.08
CA ARG A 713 -25.96 -26.20 -22.52
C ARG A 713 -26.74 -27.07 -21.52
N GLU A 714 -26.02 -27.83 -20.71
CA GLU A 714 -26.58 -28.83 -19.81
C GLU A 714 -26.07 -28.60 -18.39
N PHE A 715 -26.99 -28.37 -17.45
CA PHE A 715 -26.71 -28.28 -16.03
C PHE A 715 -27.92 -28.76 -15.24
N TRP A 716 -27.68 -29.17 -14.00
CA TRP A 716 -28.70 -29.70 -13.10
C TRP A 716 -28.46 -29.19 -11.69
N GLY A 717 -29.53 -28.85 -10.97
CA GLY A 717 -29.41 -28.43 -9.58
C GLY A 717 -30.54 -28.96 -8.69
N SER A 718 -30.23 -29.16 -7.41
CA SER A 718 -31.16 -29.70 -6.41
C SER A 718 -32.03 -28.64 -5.72
N LEU A 719 -31.72 -27.35 -5.87
CA LEU A 719 -32.43 -26.28 -5.14
C LEU A 719 -33.87 -26.04 -5.62
N ASP A 720 -34.28 -26.62 -6.77
CA ASP A 720 -35.62 -26.46 -7.34
C ASP A 720 -36.72 -26.98 -6.39
N GLY A 721 -36.42 -28.05 -5.65
CA GLY A 721 -37.31 -28.60 -4.63
C GLY A 721 -37.32 -27.84 -3.30
N GLY A 722 -36.57 -26.74 -3.20
CA GLY A 722 -36.39 -25.92 -2.01
C GLY A 722 -35.15 -26.28 -1.18
N GLN A 723 -34.92 -25.48 -0.14
CA GLN A 723 -33.74 -25.49 0.73
C GLN A 723 -33.47 -26.77 1.54
N ILE A 724 -34.39 -27.74 1.51
CA ILE A 724 -34.24 -29.03 2.22
C ILE A 724 -34.43 -30.22 1.27
N SER A 725 -34.42 -29.95 -0.04
CA SER A 725 -34.54 -30.99 -1.05
C SER A 725 -33.29 -31.84 -1.05
N THR A 726 -33.45 -33.15 -1.16
CA THR A 726 -32.35 -34.10 -1.34
C THR A 726 -32.55 -34.81 -2.67
N GLY A 727 -31.47 -35.34 -3.23
CA GLY A 727 -31.54 -35.92 -4.55
C GLY A 727 -30.32 -36.68 -4.99
N THR A 728 -30.47 -37.36 -6.11
CA THR A 728 -29.37 -38.01 -6.82
C THR A 728 -29.44 -37.68 -8.30
N LEU A 729 -28.28 -37.48 -8.90
CA LEU A 729 -28.09 -37.25 -10.32
C LEU A 729 -27.04 -38.23 -10.82
N THR A 730 -27.32 -38.86 -11.96
CA THR A 730 -26.34 -39.56 -12.78
C THR A 730 -26.55 -39.13 -14.21
N THR A 731 -25.61 -38.39 -14.78
CA THR A 731 -25.69 -37.94 -16.17
C THR A 731 -25.46 -39.11 -17.13
N GLY A 732 -25.79 -38.91 -18.40
CA GLY A 732 -25.27 -39.74 -19.48
C GLY A 732 -23.74 -39.65 -19.61
N TRP A 733 -23.17 -40.48 -20.47
CA TRP A 733 -21.75 -40.48 -20.76
C TRP A 733 -21.39 -39.37 -21.75
N TYR A 734 -20.45 -38.52 -21.35
CA TYR A 734 -19.79 -37.53 -22.19
C TYR A 734 -18.58 -38.15 -22.88
N ALA A 735 -18.43 -37.95 -24.19
CA ALA A 735 -17.21 -38.35 -24.90
C ALA A 735 -16.01 -37.54 -24.38
N LEU A 736 -14.95 -38.24 -23.94
CA LEU A 736 -13.77 -37.63 -23.35
C LEU A 736 -12.59 -37.69 -24.34
N PRO A 737 -12.12 -36.55 -24.88
CA PRO A 737 -10.94 -36.54 -25.72
C PRO A 737 -9.67 -36.80 -24.89
N ALA A 738 -8.61 -37.29 -25.54
CA ALA A 738 -7.29 -37.37 -24.93
C ALA A 738 -6.78 -35.96 -24.60
N LEU A 739 -6.60 -35.67 -23.31
CA LEU A 739 -6.15 -34.36 -22.83
C LEU A 739 -4.64 -34.20 -23.01
N ARG A 740 -4.22 -33.02 -23.48
CA ARG A 740 -2.79 -32.65 -23.49
C ARG A 740 -2.30 -32.37 -22.06
N PRO A 741 -0.98 -32.42 -21.80
CA PRO A 741 -0.44 -32.11 -20.46
C PRO A 741 -0.75 -30.70 -19.95
N ASP A 742 -0.98 -29.75 -20.86
CA ASP A 742 -1.39 -28.37 -20.61
C ASP A 742 -2.91 -28.17 -20.73
N GLN A 743 -3.68 -29.24 -20.55
CA GLN A 743 -5.14 -29.20 -20.48
C GLN A 743 -5.66 -29.86 -19.20
N GLU A 744 -6.87 -29.47 -18.83
CA GLU A 744 -7.59 -30.05 -17.70
C GLU A 744 -9.07 -30.20 -18.04
N LEU A 745 -9.71 -31.15 -17.38
CA LEU A 745 -11.16 -31.28 -17.37
C LEU A 745 -11.69 -30.39 -16.24
N ALA A 746 -12.70 -29.57 -16.50
CA ALA A 746 -13.34 -28.71 -15.51
C ALA A 746 -14.84 -28.99 -15.46
N VAL A 747 -15.39 -28.99 -14.25
CA VAL A 747 -16.82 -29.09 -13.98
C VAL A 747 -17.22 -27.87 -13.19
N ALA A 748 -18.17 -27.08 -13.71
CA ALA A 748 -18.70 -25.97 -12.94
C ALA A 748 -19.67 -26.50 -11.89
N VAL A 749 -19.52 -26.04 -10.66
CA VAL A 749 -20.33 -26.41 -9.51
C VAL A 749 -20.80 -25.15 -8.81
N ALA A 750 -22.06 -25.13 -8.39
CA ALA A 750 -22.62 -24.14 -7.47
C ALA A 750 -23.23 -24.87 -6.27
N GLY A 751 -23.33 -24.18 -5.13
CA GLY A 751 -23.66 -24.80 -3.84
C GLY A 751 -22.50 -25.63 -3.28
N ARG A 752 -22.84 -26.58 -2.42
CA ARG A 752 -21.90 -27.38 -1.62
C ARG A 752 -21.56 -28.70 -2.32
N SER A 753 -20.29 -28.91 -2.66
CA SER A 753 -19.81 -30.12 -3.37
C SER A 753 -19.52 -31.32 -2.45
N GLY A 754 -19.40 -31.05 -1.15
CA GLY A 754 -19.07 -31.96 -0.04
C GLY A 754 -19.96 -31.73 1.19
N ASP A 755 -19.44 -32.02 2.39
CA ASP A 755 -20.12 -31.77 3.68
C ASP A 755 -21.62 -32.13 3.70
N GLY A 756 -21.89 -33.42 3.43
CA GLY A 756 -23.22 -34.00 3.25
C GLY A 756 -23.57 -34.22 1.78
N ASN A 757 -23.14 -33.34 0.89
CA ASN A 757 -23.25 -33.53 -0.56
C ASN A 757 -22.06 -34.28 -1.12
N ARG A 758 -22.19 -34.77 -2.36
CA ARG A 758 -21.10 -35.48 -3.04
C ARG A 758 -21.19 -35.33 -4.55
N VAL A 759 -20.14 -34.79 -5.17
CA VAL A 759 -19.99 -34.75 -6.63
C VAL A 759 -18.85 -35.67 -7.07
N VAL A 760 -19.08 -36.53 -8.06
CA VAL A 760 -18.11 -37.52 -8.55
C VAL A 760 -18.07 -37.52 -10.08
N LEU A 761 -16.87 -37.57 -10.63
CA LEU A 761 -16.62 -37.93 -12.02
C LEU A 761 -16.29 -39.41 -12.12
N GLU A 762 -17.11 -40.16 -12.85
CA GLU A 762 -16.85 -41.55 -13.16
C GLU A 762 -16.31 -41.64 -14.59
N PHE A 763 -15.20 -42.37 -14.76
CA PHE A 763 -14.50 -42.55 -16.03
C PHE A 763 -14.67 -43.98 -16.52
N ALA A 764 -14.94 -44.16 -17.81
CA ALA A 764 -15.02 -45.47 -18.43
C ALA A 764 -14.22 -45.56 -19.73
N SER A 765 -13.95 -46.80 -20.11
CA SER A 765 -13.34 -47.23 -21.38
C SER A 765 -14.29 -48.22 -22.06
N PRO A 766 -14.00 -48.70 -23.29
CA PRO A 766 -14.82 -49.73 -23.94
C PRO A 766 -15.00 -51.00 -23.11
N THR A 767 -14.08 -51.29 -22.18
CA THR A 767 -14.13 -52.48 -21.31
C THR A 767 -14.86 -52.26 -19.97
N GLY A 768 -15.35 -51.05 -19.69
CA GLY A 768 -16.10 -50.72 -18.46
C GLY A 768 -15.54 -49.50 -17.70
N THR A 769 -16.07 -49.25 -16.50
CA THR A 769 -15.59 -48.19 -15.60
C THR A 769 -14.14 -48.45 -15.20
N VAL A 770 -13.29 -47.44 -15.37
CA VAL A 770 -11.84 -47.51 -15.12
C VAL A 770 -11.40 -46.70 -13.89
N GLY A 771 -12.24 -45.79 -13.41
CA GLY A 771 -11.96 -45.05 -12.18
C GLY A 771 -13.04 -44.03 -11.83
N GLU A 772 -12.96 -43.50 -10.61
CA GLU A 772 -13.80 -42.41 -10.12
C GLU A 772 -12.94 -41.34 -9.45
N ARG A 773 -13.39 -40.09 -9.54
CA ARG A 773 -12.77 -38.94 -8.89
C ARG A 773 -13.84 -38.12 -8.17
N VAL A 774 -13.71 -37.97 -6.86
CA VAL A 774 -14.57 -37.06 -6.08
C VAL A 774 -14.12 -35.62 -6.33
N LEU A 775 -15.08 -34.74 -6.60
CA LEU A 775 -14.89 -33.30 -6.70
C LEU A 775 -15.45 -32.69 -5.42
N ASP A 776 -14.58 -32.27 -4.53
CA ASP A 776 -14.95 -31.67 -3.26
C ASP A 776 -14.01 -30.51 -2.94
N ASP A 777 -14.64 -29.38 -2.70
CA ASP A 777 -14.00 -28.12 -2.36
C ASP A 777 -14.59 -27.47 -1.11
N THR A 778 -15.40 -28.19 -0.33
CA THR A 778 -15.93 -27.70 0.96
C THR A 778 -14.87 -27.47 2.02
N TRP A 779 -13.66 -28.00 1.79
CA TRP A 779 -12.47 -27.66 2.57
C TRP A 779 -11.89 -26.27 2.24
N LEU A 780 -12.33 -25.60 1.16
CA LEU A 780 -11.91 -24.25 0.77
C LEU A 780 -12.50 -23.13 1.63
N ASP A 781 -13.54 -23.41 2.42
CA ASP A 781 -14.18 -22.42 3.28
C ASP A 781 -13.49 -22.34 4.65
N THR A 782 -12.85 -21.20 4.90
CA THR A 782 -12.08 -20.91 6.13
C THR A 782 -12.94 -20.60 7.35
N ASP A 783 -14.24 -20.36 7.19
CA ASP A 783 -15.06 -19.83 8.29
C ASP A 783 -15.39 -20.87 9.38
N GLU A 784 -15.13 -22.17 9.18
CA GLU A 784 -15.79 -23.20 10.03
C GLU A 784 -14.94 -24.40 10.52
N ARG A 785 -13.72 -24.22 11.07
CA ARG A 785 -13.14 -25.21 12.03
C ARG A 785 -12.38 -24.58 13.22
N PRO A 786 -12.41 -25.21 14.41
CA PRO A 786 -12.64 -24.51 15.68
C PRO A 786 -11.36 -24.14 16.42
N ALA A 787 -11.21 -22.87 16.80
CA ALA A 787 -10.46 -22.45 18.00
C ALA A 787 -10.50 -20.93 18.26
N TYR A 788 -11.65 -20.34 18.61
CA TYR A 788 -11.64 -19.10 19.42
C TYR A 788 -12.77 -19.09 20.46
N PRO A 789 -12.52 -18.72 21.73
CA PRO A 789 -13.60 -18.49 22.68
C PRO A 789 -14.44 -17.32 22.18
N SER A 790 -15.70 -17.65 21.93
CA SER A 790 -16.80 -16.82 21.48
C SER A 790 -17.01 -15.57 22.33
N ASP A 791 -16.85 -14.40 21.71
CA ASP A 791 -17.71 -13.22 21.91
C ASP A 791 -18.16 -12.59 20.58
N HIS A 792 -17.82 -13.22 19.45
CA HIS A 792 -18.65 -13.12 18.25
C HIS A 792 -19.56 -14.34 18.25
N VAL A 793 -20.86 -14.08 18.15
CA VAL A 793 -21.84 -15.05 17.71
C VAL A 793 -21.28 -15.64 16.41
N VAL A 794 -20.72 -16.86 16.49
CA VAL A 794 -20.64 -17.72 15.32
C VAL A 794 -22.10 -17.95 14.97
N GLN A 795 -22.62 -17.15 14.04
CA GLN A 795 -23.74 -17.64 13.25
C GLN A 795 -23.11 -18.81 12.50
N ASP A 796 -23.37 -20.05 12.95
CA ASP A 796 -23.21 -21.22 12.09
C ASP A 796 -24.03 -20.88 10.83
N ARG A 797 -23.38 -20.31 9.83
CA ARG A 797 -24.00 -20.01 8.55
C ARG A 797 -23.66 -21.23 7.73
N PRO A 798 -24.63 -22.09 7.43
CA PRO A 798 -24.33 -23.29 6.67
C PRO A 798 -23.63 -22.89 5.35
N GLN A 799 -22.57 -23.62 4.97
CA GLN A 799 -21.75 -23.33 3.79
C GLN A 799 -22.64 -23.14 2.56
N ASP A 800 -22.71 -21.91 2.03
CA ASP A 800 -23.46 -21.55 0.82
C ASP A 800 -22.50 -20.89 -0.17
N HIS A 801 -22.19 -21.60 -1.26
CA HIS A 801 -21.43 -21.06 -2.39
C HIS A 801 -22.36 -20.89 -3.59
N PRO A 802 -23.24 -19.87 -3.60
CA PRO A 802 -24.26 -19.76 -4.63
C PRO A 802 -23.71 -19.45 -6.02
N ALA A 803 -22.50 -18.88 -6.09
CA ALA A 803 -21.79 -18.64 -7.33
C ALA A 803 -21.21 -19.93 -7.94
N TRP A 804 -21.25 -20.00 -9.27
CA TRP A 804 -20.62 -21.06 -10.04
C TRP A 804 -19.11 -20.91 -10.02
N ARG A 805 -18.41 -22.01 -9.72
CA ARG A 805 -16.94 -22.11 -9.74
C ARG A 805 -16.50 -23.43 -10.34
N ASP A 806 -15.27 -23.49 -10.82
CA ASP A 806 -14.77 -24.70 -11.46
C ASP A 806 -14.01 -25.62 -10.50
N LEU A 807 -14.35 -26.90 -10.57
CA LEU A 807 -13.58 -27.98 -9.99
C LEU A 807 -12.78 -28.65 -11.10
N HIS A 808 -11.45 -28.64 -10.94
CA HIS A 808 -10.51 -28.99 -11.99
C HIS A 808 -9.92 -30.39 -11.77
N VAL A 809 -9.80 -31.16 -12.86
CA VAL A 809 -9.10 -32.44 -12.92
C VAL A 809 -7.97 -32.33 -13.95
N PRO A 810 -6.71 -32.19 -13.51
CA PRO A 810 -5.56 -32.15 -14.40
C PRO A 810 -5.49 -33.39 -15.30
N ALA A 811 -4.95 -33.27 -16.51
CA ALA A 811 -4.82 -34.40 -17.44
C ALA A 811 -4.16 -35.66 -16.84
N ARG A 812 -3.18 -35.47 -15.94
CA ARG A 812 -2.47 -36.57 -15.24
C ARG A 812 -3.34 -37.36 -14.26
N ASP A 813 -4.44 -36.77 -13.80
CA ASP A 813 -5.36 -37.38 -12.82
C ASP A 813 -6.53 -38.10 -13.52
N VAL A 814 -6.63 -37.98 -14.86
CA VAL A 814 -7.57 -38.75 -15.67
C VAL A 814 -7.04 -40.18 -15.86
N PRO A 815 -7.83 -41.24 -15.55
CA PRO A 815 -7.38 -42.62 -15.72
C PRO A 815 -6.95 -42.94 -17.16
N SER A 816 -5.83 -43.65 -17.30
CA SER A 816 -5.32 -44.04 -18.62
C SER A 816 -6.32 -44.93 -19.36
N GLY A 817 -6.62 -44.58 -20.61
CA GLY A 817 -7.56 -45.33 -21.46
C GLY A 817 -9.04 -44.97 -21.26
N ALA A 818 -9.36 -43.96 -20.44
CA ALA A 818 -10.71 -43.42 -20.35
C ALA A 818 -11.07 -42.70 -21.66
N ASP A 819 -12.20 -43.07 -22.26
CA ASP A 819 -12.75 -42.45 -23.48
C ASP A 819 -14.10 -41.75 -23.24
N ARG A 820 -14.64 -41.88 -22.03
CA ARG A 820 -15.87 -41.23 -21.61
C ARG A 820 -15.89 -40.93 -20.11
N VAL A 821 -16.63 -39.90 -19.74
CA VAL A 821 -16.82 -39.46 -18.35
C VAL A 821 -18.29 -39.15 -18.07
N ARG A 822 -18.78 -39.36 -16.85
CA ARG A 822 -20.10 -38.89 -16.42
C ARG A 822 -20.06 -38.29 -15.03
N ILE A 823 -21.03 -37.45 -14.70
CA ILE A 823 -21.17 -36.84 -13.38
C ILE A 823 -22.19 -37.66 -12.58
N ARG A 824 -21.82 -37.98 -11.34
CA ARG A 824 -22.73 -38.48 -10.30
C ARG A 824 -22.75 -37.48 -9.16
N ALA A 825 -23.90 -36.87 -8.89
CA ALA A 825 -24.07 -35.95 -7.79
C ALA A 825 -25.12 -36.47 -6.79
N VAL A 826 -24.89 -36.25 -5.51
CA VAL A 826 -25.82 -36.56 -4.43
C VAL A 826 -25.97 -35.32 -3.58
N ASP A 827 -27.21 -34.88 -3.42
CA ASP A 827 -27.61 -33.95 -2.38
C ASP A 827 -28.22 -34.75 -1.23
N ALA A 828 -27.55 -34.77 -0.08
CA ALA A 828 -28.06 -35.47 1.11
C ALA A 828 -28.21 -34.53 2.31
N THR A 829 -28.13 -33.21 2.08
CA THR A 829 -28.25 -32.20 3.12
C THR A 829 -29.68 -31.73 3.28
N THR A 830 -30.05 -31.36 4.50
CA THR A 830 -31.40 -30.87 4.84
C THR A 830 -31.36 -29.50 5.50
N ASP A 831 -30.28 -28.76 5.27
CA ASP A 831 -30.06 -27.41 5.76
C ASP A 831 -30.15 -26.40 4.62
N ALA A 832 -30.42 -25.13 4.94
CA ALA A 832 -30.78 -24.11 3.96
C ALA A 832 -29.72 -23.80 2.90
N ALA A 833 -28.45 -24.17 3.13
CA ALA A 833 -27.37 -24.00 2.16
C ALA A 833 -26.84 -25.34 1.61
N GLY A 834 -27.46 -26.44 2.03
CA GLY A 834 -27.14 -27.79 1.62
C GLY A 834 -27.80 -28.13 0.30
N TRP A 835 -27.36 -27.49 -0.78
CA TRP A 835 -27.79 -27.83 -2.14
C TRP A 835 -26.57 -27.90 -3.05
N VAL A 836 -26.72 -28.52 -4.23
CA VAL A 836 -25.64 -28.56 -5.23
C VAL A 836 -26.21 -28.48 -6.64
N ALA A 837 -25.54 -27.71 -7.49
CA ALA A 837 -25.74 -27.71 -8.93
C ALA A 837 -24.43 -28.00 -9.65
N VAL A 838 -24.53 -28.76 -10.73
CA VAL A 838 -23.40 -29.18 -11.55
C VAL A 838 -23.69 -28.94 -13.02
N ALA A 839 -22.68 -28.54 -13.76
CA ALA A 839 -22.73 -28.34 -15.20
C ALA A 839 -21.96 -29.44 -15.94
N GLY A 840 -22.29 -29.63 -17.23
CA GLY A 840 -21.57 -30.56 -18.10
C GLY A 840 -20.04 -30.32 -18.09
N PRO A 841 -19.20 -31.38 -18.14
CA PRO A 841 -17.75 -31.22 -18.11
C PRO A 841 -17.23 -30.52 -19.38
N ARG A 842 -16.10 -29.81 -19.24
CA ARG A 842 -15.45 -29.14 -20.37
C ARG A 842 -13.93 -29.20 -20.28
N VAL A 843 -13.28 -29.13 -21.43
CA VAL A 843 -11.82 -29.08 -21.52
C VAL A 843 -11.36 -27.62 -21.51
N ARG A 844 -10.42 -27.32 -20.61
CA ARG A 844 -9.78 -26.01 -20.48
C ARG A 844 -8.29 -26.12 -20.77
N ASP A 845 -7.71 -25.11 -21.39
CA ASP A 845 -6.25 -25.01 -21.50
C ASP A 845 -5.68 -24.46 -20.18
N VAL A 846 -4.45 -24.83 -19.83
CA VAL A 846 -3.75 -24.38 -18.63
C VAL A 846 -2.51 -23.59 -19.04
N ILE A 847 -2.63 -22.27 -19.06
CA ILE A 847 -1.61 -21.38 -19.62
C ILE A 847 -0.96 -20.58 -18.48
N PRO A 848 0.37 -20.61 -18.29
CA PRO A 848 1.02 -19.76 -17.29
C PRO A 848 0.70 -18.28 -17.50
N LEU A 849 0.37 -17.55 -16.43
CA LEU A 849 -0.09 -16.15 -16.49
C LEU A 849 0.90 -15.25 -17.23
N ALA A 850 2.18 -15.34 -16.90
CA ALA A 850 3.22 -14.55 -17.57
C ALA A 850 3.32 -14.85 -19.09
N ARG A 851 2.98 -16.07 -19.53
CA ARG A 851 2.91 -16.43 -20.95
C ARG A 851 1.66 -15.87 -21.60
N TYR A 852 0.52 -15.96 -20.92
CA TYR A 852 -0.75 -15.42 -21.39
C TYR A 852 -0.66 -13.89 -21.59
N LEU A 853 -0.03 -13.16 -20.68
CA LEU A 853 0.05 -11.69 -20.74
C LEU A 853 1.10 -11.15 -21.72
N ARG A 854 1.95 -12.00 -22.30
CA ARG A 854 3.02 -11.57 -23.22
C ARG A 854 2.43 -10.92 -24.47
N GLY A 855 2.80 -9.67 -24.74
CA GLY A 855 2.31 -8.90 -25.89
C GLY A 855 0.88 -8.38 -25.75
N ARG A 856 0.32 -8.39 -24.52
CA ARG A 856 -1.03 -7.90 -24.21
C ARG A 856 -1.04 -6.66 -23.30
N ALA A 857 0.09 -5.94 -23.27
CA ALA A 857 0.22 -4.66 -22.60
C ALA A 857 -0.66 -3.56 -23.26
N PRO A 858 -1.01 -2.48 -22.54
CA PRO A 858 -0.62 -2.17 -21.17
C PRO A 858 -1.44 -2.93 -20.11
N ILE A 859 -0.76 -3.43 -19.06
CA ILE A 859 -1.38 -4.17 -17.95
C ILE A 859 -1.29 -3.31 -16.68
N LEU A 860 -2.44 -2.93 -16.12
CA LEU A 860 -2.47 -2.22 -14.86
C LEU A 860 -2.45 -3.22 -13.71
N VAL A 861 -1.30 -3.32 -13.03
CA VAL A 861 -1.18 -4.06 -11.78
C VAL A 861 -1.60 -3.14 -10.62
N ASP A 862 -2.51 -3.64 -9.78
CA ASP A 862 -2.99 -2.93 -8.61
C ASP A 862 -1.86 -2.53 -7.65
N TRP A 863 -2.08 -1.44 -6.93
CA TRP A 863 -1.12 -0.82 -6.02
C TRP A 863 -0.60 -1.75 -4.93
N SER A 864 -1.30 -2.84 -4.63
CA SER A 864 -0.89 -3.82 -3.62
C SER A 864 0.02 -4.93 -4.18
N MET A 865 0.03 -5.18 -5.49
CA MET A 865 0.59 -6.41 -6.08
C MET A 865 1.85 -6.23 -6.94
N THR A 866 2.30 -5.02 -7.25
CA THR A 866 3.42 -4.81 -8.21
C THR A 866 4.72 -5.51 -7.80
N TRP A 867 5.01 -5.60 -6.49
CA TRP A 867 6.17 -6.37 -5.98
C TRP A 867 5.97 -7.88 -5.99
N ASN A 868 4.73 -8.37 -6.07
CA ASN A 868 4.44 -9.79 -6.21
C ASN A 868 4.51 -10.25 -7.67
N ALA A 869 4.39 -9.33 -8.64
CA ALA A 869 4.52 -9.62 -10.07
C ALA A 869 5.60 -8.73 -10.76
N PRO A 870 6.86 -8.77 -10.30
CA PRO A 870 7.90 -7.79 -10.69
C PRO A 870 8.32 -7.83 -12.18
N CYS A 871 7.89 -8.84 -12.94
CA CYS A 871 8.12 -8.89 -14.39
C CYS A 871 7.08 -8.12 -15.20
N LEU A 872 5.89 -7.82 -14.63
CA LEU A 872 4.83 -7.07 -15.30
C LEU A 872 5.16 -5.58 -15.28
N ARG A 873 6.08 -5.19 -16.16
CA ARG A 873 6.62 -3.84 -16.21
C ARG A 873 5.88 -2.95 -17.20
N GLU A 874 5.26 -3.47 -18.24
CA GLU A 874 4.57 -2.64 -19.25
C GLU A 874 3.21 -2.15 -18.73
N MET A 875 3.26 -1.22 -17.77
CA MET A 875 2.10 -0.58 -17.16
C MET A 875 1.67 0.64 -17.99
N PRO A 876 0.39 1.04 -17.91
CA PRO A 876 -0.10 2.19 -18.67
C PRO A 876 0.68 3.47 -18.35
N ARG A 877 0.91 4.32 -19.35
CA ARG A 877 1.58 5.59 -19.12
C ARG A 877 0.65 6.60 -18.44
N VAL A 878 1.15 7.33 -17.44
CA VAL A 878 0.48 8.48 -16.83
C VAL A 878 1.40 9.70 -16.93
N ALA A 879 1.20 10.52 -17.95
CA ALA A 879 2.04 11.67 -18.24
C ALA A 879 1.28 12.70 -19.08
N HIS A 880 1.73 13.95 -19.06
CA HIS A 880 1.20 15.02 -19.91
C HIS A 880 -0.28 15.31 -19.64
N GLY A 881 -0.72 15.09 -18.40
CA GLY A 881 -2.11 15.22 -18.00
C GLY A 881 -3.06 14.15 -18.61
N LEU A 882 -2.52 13.00 -19.00
CA LEU A 882 -3.25 11.89 -19.62
C LEU A 882 -2.90 10.55 -18.95
N ALA A 883 -3.88 9.67 -18.87
CA ALA A 883 -3.72 8.26 -18.50
C ALA A 883 -4.01 7.36 -19.71
N GLU A 884 -3.11 6.42 -19.98
CA GLU A 884 -3.32 5.41 -21.02
C GLU A 884 -4.35 4.37 -20.54
N PRO A 885 -5.38 4.02 -21.36
CA PRO A 885 -6.34 2.99 -20.99
C PRO A 885 -5.70 1.59 -20.92
N PRO A 886 -5.76 0.87 -19.78
CA PRO A 886 -5.25 -0.49 -19.67
C PRO A 886 -6.09 -1.51 -20.44
N ALA A 887 -5.44 -2.50 -21.05
CA ALA A 887 -6.14 -3.63 -21.68
C ALA A 887 -6.49 -4.75 -20.68
N TYR A 888 -5.65 -4.90 -19.64
CA TYR A 888 -5.85 -5.88 -18.57
C TYR A 888 -5.59 -5.26 -17.20
N LEU A 889 -6.31 -5.73 -16.20
CA LEU A 889 -6.14 -5.37 -14.79
C LEU A 889 -5.72 -6.62 -14.02
N LEU A 890 -4.69 -6.49 -13.18
CA LEU A 890 -4.29 -7.50 -12.22
C LEU A 890 -4.64 -6.98 -10.83
N ASN A 891 -5.76 -7.44 -10.28
CA ASN A 891 -6.34 -6.97 -9.03
C ASN A 891 -6.11 -7.97 -7.88
N PRO A 892 -6.00 -7.50 -6.63
CA PRO A 892 -5.82 -8.35 -5.46
C PRO A 892 -7.14 -9.05 -5.09
N PRO A 893 -7.11 -9.99 -4.13
CA PRO A 893 -8.32 -10.59 -3.56
C PRO A 893 -9.35 -9.54 -3.13
N ALA A 894 -10.63 -9.82 -3.34
CA ALA A 894 -11.72 -8.90 -3.01
C ALA A 894 -11.76 -8.56 -1.52
N ALA A 895 -11.30 -9.47 -0.65
CA ALA A 895 -11.17 -9.27 0.79
C ALA A 895 -10.25 -8.10 1.19
N LEU A 896 -9.36 -7.62 0.30
CA LEU A 896 -8.54 -6.45 0.57
C LEU A 896 -9.35 -5.14 0.56
N GLY A 897 -10.57 -5.14 0.00
CA GLY A 897 -11.51 -4.04 -0.04
C GLY A 897 -11.05 -2.85 -0.88
N PHE A 898 -10.09 -2.06 -0.36
CA PHE A 898 -9.49 -0.92 -1.05
C PHE A 898 -8.58 -1.33 -2.24
N GLY A 899 -8.12 -2.58 -2.24
CA GLY A 899 -7.44 -3.19 -3.38
C GLY A 899 -8.39 -3.39 -4.56
N GLY A 900 -7.95 -3.08 -5.78
CA GLY A 900 -8.75 -3.28 -7.00
C GLY A 900 -9.79 -2.19 -7.27
N THR A 901 -9.89 -1.15 -6.43
CA THR A 901 -10.83 -0.02 -6.60
C THR A 901 -10.13 1.34 -6.64
N ALA A 902 -9.02 1.49 -5.90
CA ALA A 902 -8.28 2.75 -5.73
C ALA A 902 -8.00 3.52 -7.02
N ALA A 903 -7.63 2.81 -8.08
CA ALA A 903 -7.24 3.37 -9.38
C ALA A 903 -8.42 3.81 -10.24
N TYR A 904 -9.63 3.31 -9.96
CA TYR A 904 -10.78 3.41 -10.87
C TYR A 904 -11.91 4.26 -10.29
N GLU A 905 -11.87 4.56 -9.00
CA GLU A 905 -12.96 5.28 -8.35
C GLU A 905 -12.70 6.80 -8.38
N ARG A 906 -13.60 7.52 -9.07
CA ARG A 906 -13.55 8.98 -9.16
C ARG A 906 -13.67 9.67 -7.80
N GLY A 907 -14.47 9.12 -6.88
CA GLY A 907 -14.73 9.68 -5.54
C GLY A 907 -13.49 9.83 -4.66
N ILE A 908 -12.41 9.13 -4.99
CA ILE A 908 -11.12 9.18 -4.29
C ILE A 908 -9.96 9.63 -5.21
N GLY A 909 -10.30 10.15 -6.39
CA GLY A 909 -9.35 10.67 -7.38
C GLY A 909 -8.59 9.60 -8.16
N GLY A 910 -9.19 8.43 -8.44
CA GLY A 910 -8.51 7.34 -9.14
C GLY A 910 -8.01 7.71 -10.54
N THR A 911 -6.69 7.68 -10.78
CA THR A 911 -6.07 8.13 -12.05
C THR A 911 -6.65 7.48 -13.31
N PHE A 912 -7.20 6.27 -13.19
CA PHE A 912 -7.78 5.47 -14.27
C PHE A 912 -9.31 5.34 -14.16
N ALA A 913 -10.00 6.35 -13.61
CA ALA A 913 -11.47 6.31 -13.45
C ALA A 913 -12.23 6.03 -14.76
N GLY A 914 -11.66 6.41 -15.91
CA GLY A 914 -12.18 6.07 -17.23
C GLY A 914 -12.41 4.56 -17.47
N VAL A 915 -11.66 3.68 -16.80
CA VAL A 915 -11.79 2.22 -16.92
C VAL A 915 -13.20 1.76 -16.56
N ALA A 916 -13.71 2.15 -15.40
CA ALA A 916 -15.05 1.75 -14.93
C ALA A 916 -16.18 2.51 -15.67
N GLU A 917 -15.84 3.65 -16.26
CA GLU A 917 -16.79 4.58 -16.85
C GLU A 917 -17.13 4.30 -18.31
N VAL A 918 -16.15 3.82 -19.08
CA VAL A 918 -16.32 3.50 -20.51
C VAL A 918 -15.88 2.09 -20.88
N GLY A 919 -15.21 1.36 -19.98
CA GLY A 919 -14.79 -0.02 -20.20
C GLY A 919 -15.78 -1.05 -19.67
N THR A 920 -15.97 -2.15 -20.40
CA THR A 920 -16.60 -3.37 -19.88
C THR A 920 -15.51 -4.29 -19.34
N GLN A 921 -15.65 -4.70 -18.09
CA GLN A 921 -14.71 -5.57 -17.39
C GLN A 921 -15.19 -7.02 -17.47
N GLU A 922 -14.35 -7.91 -17.97
CA GLU A 922 -14.62 -9.34 -18.11
C GLU A 922 -13.58 -10.11 -17.30
N GLU A 923 -14.03 -10.90 -16.33
CA GLU A 923 -13.13 -11.70 -15.54
C GLU A 923 -12.55 -12.86 -16.36
N VAL A 924 -11.23 -12.98 -16.32
CA VAL A 924 -10.50 -14.06 -16.97
C VAL A 924 -10.26 -15.15 -15.92
N PRO A 925 -10.75 -16.38 -16.14
CA PRO A 925 -10.56 -17.47 -15.20
C PRO A 925 -9.08 -17.76 -14.92
N THR A 926 -8.71 -17.72 -13.65
CA THR A 926 -7.36 -17.98 -13.17
C THR A 926 -7.38 -18.81 -11.90
N ARG A 927 -6.26 -19.47 -11.61
CA ARG A 927 -6.06 -20.15 -10.33
C ARG A 927 -4.59 -20.16 -9.91
N LEU A 928 -4.36 -20.22 -8.61
CA LEU A 928 -3.04 -20.37 -8.01
C LEU A 928 -2.67 -21.86 -7.96
N VAL A 929 -1.56 -22.23 -8.59
CA VAL A 929 -1.01 -23.60 -8.57
C VAL A 929 -0.33 -23.88 -7.24
N GLY A 930 -0.58 -25.05 -6.66
CA GLY A 930 -0.03 -25.47 -5.38
C GLY A 930 -0.90 -25.08 -4.17
N ALA A 931 -1.95 -24.27 -4.39
CA ALA A 931 -2.91 -23.90 -3.36
C ALA A 931 -3.92 -25.01 -3.04
N GLU A 932 -3.94 -26.10 -3.81
CA GLU A 932 -4.89 -27.22 -3.66
C GLU A 932 -4.74 -27.97 -2.32
N ARG A 933 -3.72 -27.64 -1.51
CA ARG A 933 -3.49 -28.20 -0.15
C ARG A 933 -3.65 -27.16 0.96
N THR A 934 -3.87 -25.89 0.61
CA THR A 934 -3.93 -24.76 1.55
C THR A 934 -5.05 -23.80 1.10
N PRO A 935 -6.29 -24.07 1.56
CA PRO A 935 -7.51 -23.46 1.04
C PRO A 935 -7.54 -21.93 1.20
N ASP A 936 -7.07 -21.45 2.34
CA ASP A 936 -6.97 -20.04 2.74
C ASP A 936 -6.17 -19.18 1.73
N TYR A 937 -5.40 -19.81 0.83
CA TYR A 937 -4.56 -19.14 -0.17
C TYR A 937 -5.09 -19.29 -1.60
N ALA A 938 -6.26 -19.91 -1.79
CA ALA A 938 -6.82 -20.15 -3.12
C ALA A 938 -7.22 -18.83 -3.83
N GLU A 939 -7.76 -17.86 -3.09
CA GLU A 939 -8.02 -16.52 -3.59
C GLU A 939 -6.71 -15.71 -3.58
N TRP A 940 -6.02 -15.71 -4.73
CA TRP A 940 -4.76 -14.97 -4.93
C TRP A 940 -4.99 -13.58 -5.53
N GLY A 941 -6.14 -13.34 -6.15
CA GLY A 941 -6.48 -12.14 -6.91
C GLY A 941 -7.21 -12.48 -8.20
N HIS A 942 -7.35 -11.48 -9.06
CA HIS A 942 -8.17 -11.53 -10.27
C HIS A 942 -7.42 -10.98 -11.47
N LEU A 943 -7.62 -11.61 -12.62
CA LEU A 943 -7.23 -11.07 -13.92
C LEU A 943 -8.50 -10.61 -14.64
N ILE A 944 -8.54 -9.32 -15.01
CA ILE A 944 -9.70 -8.74 -15.68
C ILE A 944 -9.26 -8.24 -17.07
N ALA A 945 -9.96 -8.63 -18.12
CA ALA A 945 -9.83 -8.04 -19.43
C ALA A 945 -10.76 -6.82 -19.54
N VAL A 946 -10.26 -5.70 -20.05
CA VAL A 946 -11.06 -4.49 -20.26
C VAL A 946 -11.33 -4.32 -21.74
N ARG A 947 -12.61 -4.34 -22.11
CA ARG A 947 -13.07 -4.07 -23.47
C ARG A 947 -13.63 -2.66 -23.55
N TYR A 948 -13.02 -1.84 -24.40
CA TYR A 948 -13.51 -0.51 -24.68
C TYR A 948 -14.33 -0.47 -25.97
N PRO A 949 -15.40 0.35 -26.03
CA PRO A 949 -16.19 0.53 -27.24
C PRO A 949 -15.48 1.42 -28.29
N LEU A 950 -14.37 2.08 -27.92
CA LEU A 950 -13.63 3.00 -28.76
C LEU A 950 -12.12 2.66 -28.77
N PRO A 951 -11.40 2.92 -29.87
CA PRO A 951 -9.95 2.85 -29.88
C PRO A 951 -9.32 3.96 -29.03
N GLY A 952 -8.07 3.79 -28.61
CA GLY A 952 -7.27 4.86 -27.98
C GLY A 952 -6.42 5.64 -29.00
N ASN A 953 -5.87 6.77 -28.55
CA ASN A 953 -4.80 7.52 -29.23
C ASN A 953 -5.12 8.06 -30.64
N ARG A 954 -6.37 8.39 -30.97
CA ARG A 954 -6.72 9.09 -32.24
C ARG A 954 -6.78 10.62 -32.10
N PHE A 955 -5.86 11.18 -31.33
CA PHE A 955 -5.70 12.61 -31.09
C PHE A 955 -4.21 12.98 -31.13
N ASP A 956 -3.89 14.25 -31.39
CA ASP A 956 -2.52 14.74 -31.30
C ASP A 956 -2.24 15.28 -29.90
N VAL A 957 -1.01 15.06 -29.43
CA VAL A 957 -0.48 15.65 -28.18
C VAL A 957 0.70 16.54 -28.53
N ARG A 958 0.63 17.81 -28.19
CA ARG A 958 1.72 18.77 -28.34
C ARG A 958 2.12 19.31 -26.97
N SER A 959 3.41 19.23 -26.65
CA SER A 959 3.98 19.77 -25.42
C SER A 959 4.94 20.92 -25.73
N VAL A 960 4.87 22.00 -24.95
CA VAL A 960 5.75 23.17 -25.05
C VAL A 960 6.25 23.54 -23.67
N SER A 961 7.56 23.65 -23.49
CA SER A 961 8.15 24.05 -22.22
C SER A 961 7.98 25.55 -21.97
N VAL A 962 7.47 25.90 -20.79
CA VAL A 962 7.18 27.29 -20.39
C VAL A 962 7.80 27.59 -19.02
N PRO A 963 8.64 28.64 -18.88
CA PRO A 963 9.13 29.06 -17.57
C PRO A 963 8.02 29.77 -16.78
N ARG A 964 7.81 29.34 -15.53
CA ARG A 964 6.85 29.95 -14.60
C ARG A 964 7.51 30.24 -13.26
N TRP A 965 7.14 31.36 -12.64
CA TRP A 965 7.56 31.67 -11.27
C TRP A 965 6.93 30.69 -10.29
N GLY A 966 7.63 30.30 -9.21
CA GLY A 966 7.20 29.21 -8.33
C GLY A 966 5.89 29.47 -7.57
N TRP A 967 5.40 30.71 -7.52
CA TRP A 967 4.10 31.08 -6.95
C TRP A 967 2.97 31.20 -7.98
N ARG A 968 3.27 31.12 -9.28
CA ARG A 968 2.31 31.31 -10.38
C ARG A 968 1.99 29.96 -11.04
N GLY A 969 0.71 29.61 -11.04
CA GLY A 969 0.19 28.40 -11.70
C GLY A 969 -0.12 28.56 -13.18
N GLU A 970 -0.67 27.49 -13.73
CA GLU A 970 -1.47 27.47 -14.98
C GLU A 970 -2.72 28.33 -14.89
#